data_AF-A0A7X9DBU0-F1
#
_entry.id   AF-A0A7X9DBU0-F1
#
_cell.length_a   1.000
_cell.length_b   1.000
_cell.length_c   1.000
_cell.angle_alpha   90.00
_cell.angle_beta   90.00
_cell.angle_gamma   90.00
#
_symmetry.space_group_name_H-M   'P 1'
#
loop_
_entity.id
_entity.type
_entity.pdbx_description
1 polymer ?
#
loop_
_entity_poly.entity_id
_entity_poly.type
_entity_poly.pdbx_seq_one_letter_code
_entity_poly.pdbx_strand_id
1 'polypeptide(L)'
;MTKRKLKIRNKDLLLKTGKKYLKKVKNALLPIQKNFRTKLKEFKKNVVFRFYLWKLKLVSRLRYQILPFFNSYKGALCFVAYFSLLLGCVIFLGRFIDPGFPRSDAATFFTAVAAMIGGILAIIFSLSILLMGNAAERIPVGFYEIAVKDSFHNFIFFLISLCSLTVFTFSLLFGKLGLGLSVASFQATLFLIGTVFYCTFIFYQRVQQRLNPTNVLNIASNQALKKLDSIYKRAEEIAEVLLKQPKLDEKVTKQEAIATSYQYLQPELAYINSRLNYLFDYHDKLVASNERSSALGVLQVVIQILQKYFQTRKDSSFVLPAGFLLATTSDSRAFLTPPLERLVAVGENYMRDNDNEGVTRVISIFVQLCQSASEINYLTKHKVESPIFKQCRGYLDELLDSAIKFNYQEALFQGAVAYSQITPIAIKQGLHHEFISVYDMLDKIAISALTNKFNVVLGEVINTYTAIMSQMISTRYFNLKIELGSLMEHLRKIILYTYVAMTAGVLDDSFVTQTNLATPFDNLSSLIFQVAKVATEAKPNDEKKWKHVFFVVVEELRSTLRFLSEKMKNPNHILVNTFGDMIADIGCLLLDLTQDDKWTKDKAELEKQVGWYIFQTEWFAHDVKKIKDNLAFDSLVEAAAKMGLRALQRNQDQIAKDAIKIISNFAHKMLLDEEGDACGYTEPRIMERACYIGILALKLNKKDVVEELKKYIKLFEEAYAKKWFPEEMPESHGIPSITKDQLKMEVYGIIQDMRHGRGLLPMLDRSSEVLAQLVNEEDVNKFIWEVWKAKIETKETGGMFF
;
A
#
# COMPACT_ATOMS: atom_id res chain seq x y z
N MET A 1 -9.68 -84.79 68.42
CA MET A 1 -9.21 -83.57 67.71
C MET A 1 -9.52 -83.68 66.21
N THR A 2 -10.78 -83.68 65.77
CA THR A 2 -11.14 -83.85 64.32
C THR A 2 -12.62 -83.55 64.07
N LYS A 3 -12.94 -82.26 63.86
CA LYS A 3 -14.20 -81.75 63.24
C LYS A 3 -14.08 -80.25 62.93
N ARG A 4 -13.24 -79.51 63.68
CA ARG A 4 -12.96 -78.09 63.45
C ARG A 4 -12.16 -77.78 62.17
N LYS A 5 -11.20 -78.63 61.77
CA LYS A 5 -10.36 -78.38 60.59
C LYS A 5 -11.10 -78.48 59.24
N LEU A 6 -12.13 -79.33 59.12
CA LEU A 6 -12.90 -79.46 57.87
C LEU A 6 -13.85 -78.27 57.62
N LYS A 7 -14.43 -77.69 58.68
CA LYS A 7 -15.33 -76.53 58.57
C LYS A 7 -14.60 -75.25 58.17
N ILE A 8 -13.33 -75.11 58.57
CA ILE A 8 -12.49 -73.96 58.22
C ILE A 8 -12.03 -74.04 56.75
N ARG A 9 -11.66 -75.23 56.26
CA ARG A 9 -11.19 -75.43 54.88
C ARG A 9 -12.28 -75.17 53.83
N ASN A 10 -13.53 -75.55 54.09
CA ASN A 10 -14.66 -75.25 53.20
C ASN A 10 -15.05 -73.77 53.21
N LYS A 11 -14.90 -73.07 54.35
CA LYS A 11 -15.18 -71.63 54.45
C LYS A 11 -14.17 -70.81 53.66
N ASP A 12 -12.88 -71.19 53.70
CA ASP A 12 -11.83 -70.54 52.91
C ASP A 12 -11.95 -70.80 51.41
N LEU A 13 -12.40 -71.99 51.01
CA LEU A 13 -12.66 -72.30 49.59
C LEU A 13 -13.85 -71.49 49.06
N LEU A 14 -14.95 -71.38 49.82
CA LEU A 14 -16.08 -70.52 49.47
C LEU A 14 -15.69 -69.04 49.41
N LEU A 15 -14.86 -68.56 50.35
CA LEU A 15 -14.36 -67.18 50.36
C LEU A 15 -13.42 -66.89 49.17
N LYS A 16 -12.52 -67.82 48.82
CA LYS A 16 -11.65 -67.67 47.64
C LYS A 16 -12.43 -67.71 46.34
N THR A 17 -13.41 -68.62 46.22
CA THR A 17 -14.26 -68.74 45.02
C THR A 17 -15.16 -67.51 44.87
N GLY A 18 -15.75 -67.03 45.97
CA GLY A 18 -16.53 -65.79 46.02
C GLY A 18 -15.71 -64.55 45.67
N LYS A 19 -14.47 -64.42 46.17
CA LYS A 19 -13.56 -63.32 45.81
C LYS A 19 -13.16 -63.36 44.33
N LYS A 20 -12.90 -64.55 43.76
CA LYS A 20 -12.56 -64.71 42.34
C LYS A 20 -13.76 -64.38 41.44
N TYR A 21 -14.97 -64.77 41.84
CA TYR A 21 -16.22 -64.43 41.16
C TYR A 21 -16.50 -62.93 41.21
N LEU A 22 -16.37 -62.30 42.38
CA LEU A 22 -16.51 -60.85 42.55
C LEU A 22 -15.48 -60.05 41.73
N LYS A 23 -14.23 -60.53 41.63
CA LYS A 23 -13.20 -59.88 40.79
C LYS A 23 -13.53 -60.02 39.30
N LYS A 24 -14.07 -61.16 38.87
CA LYS A 24 -14.51 -61.40 37.48
C LYS A 24 -15.73 -60.55 37.13
N VAL A 25 -16.70 -60.44 38.02
CA VAL A 25 -17.88 -59.57 37.90
C VAL A 25 -17.49 -58.09 37.87
N LYS A 26 -16.58 -57.65 38.76
CA LYS A 26 -16.06 -56.26 38.75
C LYS A 26 -15.31 -55.93 37.47
N ASN A 27 -14.48 -56.86 36.97
CA ASN A 27 -13.75 -56.67 35.71
C ASN A 27 -14.66 -56.72 34.47
N ALA A 28 -15.78 -57.44 34.52
CA ALA A 28 -16.81 -57.43 33.47
C ALA A 28 -17.69 -56.16 33.54
N LEU A 29 -17.96 -55.64 34.74
CA LEU A 29 -18.75 -54.43 34.95
C LEU A 29 -17.98 -53.14 34.66
N LEU A 30 -16.65 -53.10 34.86
CA LEU A 30 -15.82 -51.93 34.57
C LEU A 30 -15.92 -51.42 33.10
N PRO A 31 -15.80 -52.27 32.06
CA PRO A 31 -15.99 -51.83 30.67
C PRO A 31 -17.44 -51.46 30.38
N ILE A 32 -18.43 -52.14 30.99
CA ILE A 32 -19.85 -51.80 30.84
C ILE A 32 -20.15 -50.44 31.48
N GLN A 33 -19.61 -50.15 32.66
CA GLN A 33 -19.77 -48.88 33.37
C GLN A 33 -19.03 -47.74 32.66
N LYS A 34 -17.85 -48.01 32.08
CA LYS A 34 -17.15 -47.06 31.21
C LYS A 34 -17.96 -46.76 29.94
N ASN A 35 -18.46 -47.79 29.24
CA ASN A 35 -19.33 -47.63 28.06
C ASN A 35 -20.65 -46.94 28.38
N PHE A 36 -21.23 -47.20 29.55
CA PHE A 36 -22.45 -46.53 29.99
C PHE A 36 -22.18 -45.07 30.33
N ARG A 37 -21.06 -44.75 30.99
CA ARG A 37 -20.67 -43.35 31.28
C ARG A 37 -20.33 -42.57 30.00
N THR A 38 -19.68 -43.18 29.02
CA THR A 38 -19.41 -42.53 27.72
C THR A 38 -20.71 -42.31 26.94
N LYS A 39 -21.59 -43.31 26.83
CA LYS A 39 -22.91 -43.16 26.22
C LYS A 39 -23.80 -42.14 26.94
N LEU A 40 -23.75 -42.06 28.26
CA LEU A 40 -24.50 -41.07 29.04
C LEU A 40 -23.95 -39.65 28.81
N LYS A 41 -22.62 -39.48 28.70
CA LYS A 41 -21.99 -38.21 28.33
C LYS A 41 -22.37 -37.79 26.90
N GLU A 42 -22.35 -38.71 25.94
CA GLU A 42 -22.80 -38.49 24.56
C GLU A 42 -24.30 -38.16 24.49
N PHE A 43 -25.13 -38.84 25.28
CA PHE A 43 -26.56 -38.56 25.38
C PHE A 43 -26.81 -37.17 25.96
N LYS A 44 -26.13 -36.79 27.05
CA LYS A 44 -26.23 -35.45 27.63
C LYS A 44 -25.77 -34.36 26.65
N LYS A 45 -24.65 -34.57 25.95
CA LYS A 45 -24.18 -33.66 24.88
C LYS A 45 -25.21 -33.55 23.74
N ASN A 46 -25.81 -34.66 23.30
CA ASN A 46 -26.87 -34.69 22.28
C ASN A 46 -28.14 -33.93 22.71
N VAL A 47 -28.60 -34.10 23.95
CA VAL A 47 -29.78 -33.41 24.47
C VAL A 47 -29.53 -31.90 24.54
N VAL A 48 -28.37 -31.48 25.05
CA VAL A 48 -27.98 -30.06 25.09
C VAL A 48 -27.92 -29.49 23.67
N PHE A 49 -27.26 -30.16 22.73
CA PHE A 49 -27.19 -29.73 21.33
C PHE A 49 -28.59 -29.58 20.70
N ARG A 50 -29.46 -30.59 20.85
CA ARG A 50 -30.82 -30.56 20.30
C ARG A 50 -31.68 -29.45 20.91
N PHE A 51 -31.53 -29.17 22.20
CA PHE A 51 -32.21 -28.05 22.86
C PHE A 51 -31.77 -26.70 22.29
N TYR A 52 -30.47 -26.47 22.15
CA TYR A 52 -29.94 -25.22 21.59
C TYR A 52 -30.29 -25.06 20.09
N LEU A 53 -30.26 -26.14 19.31
CA LEU A 53 -30.70 -26.14 17.92
C LEU A 53 -32.21 -25.85 17.80
N TRP A 54 -33.03 -26.42 18.69
CA TRP A 54 -34.46 -26.11 18.75
C TRP A 54 -34.72 -24.65 19.14
N LYS A 55 -34.01 -24.13 20.15
CA LYS A 55 -34.09 -22.72 20.54
C LYS A 55 -33.72 -21.80 19.37
N LEU A 56 -32.64 -22.09 18.66
CA LEU A 56 -32.20 -21.31 17.50
C LEU A 56 -33.24 -21.37 16.37
N LYS A 57 -33.79 -22.55 16.07
CA LYS A 57 -34.89 -22.71 15.09
C LYS A 57 -36.15 -21.94 15.49
N LEU A 58 -36.54 -21.99 16.77
CA LEU A 58 -37.73 -21.30 17.28
C LEU A 58 -37.55 -19.77 17.18
N VAL A 59 -36.40 -19.26 17.64
CA VAL A 59 -36.06 -17.83 17.55
C VAL A 59 -35.98 -17.38 16.09
N SER A 60 -35.37 -18.17 15.20
CA SER A 60 -35.33 -17.83 13.78
C SER A 60 -36.74 -17.84 13.17
N ARG A 61 -37.59 -18.80 13.54
CA ARG A 61 -38.96 -18.88 13.02
C ARG A 61 -39.79 -17.68 13.48
N LEU A 62 -39.69 -17.32 14.75
CA LEU A 62 -40.33 -16.14 15.32
C LEU A 62 -39.87 -14.86 14.63
N ARG A 63 -38.55 -14.68 14.46
CA ARG A 63 -37.95 -13.45 13.92
C ARG A 63 -38.13 -13.30 12.40
N TYR A 64 -38.11 -14.38 11.63
CA TYR A 64 -38.10 -14.31 10.15
C TYR A 64 -39.41 -14.74 9.48
N GLN A 65 -40.30 -15.48 10.16
CA GLN A 65 -41.61 -15.84 9.60
C GLN A 65 -42.74 -15.09 10.31
N ILE A 66 -42.77 -15.11 11.65
CA ILE A 66 -43.92 -14.62 12.41
C ILE A 66 -43.89 -13.09 12.55
N LEU A 67 -42.78 -12.51 13.02
CA LEU A 67 -42.64 -11.06 13.18
C LEU A 67 -42.81 -10.29 11.86
N PRO A 68 -42.20 -10.71 10.73
CA PRO A 68 -42.35 -10.02 9.45
C PRO A 68 -43.77 -10.15 8.92
N PHE A 69 -44.43 -11.29 9.11
CA PHE A 69 -45.84 -11.46 8.77
C PHE A 69 -46.72 -10.45 9.53
N PHE A 70 -46.62 -10.40 10.86
CA PHE A 70 -47.33 -9.39 11.64
C PHE A 70 -46.96 -7.97 11.22
N ASN A 71 -45.67 -7.66 11.03
CA ASN A 71 -45.22 -6.33 10.63
C ASN A 71 -45.70 -5.93 9.22
N SER A 72 -45.84 -6.88 8.30
CA SER A 72 -46.32 -6.63 6.94
C SER A 72 -47.81 -6.30 6.93
N TYR A 73 -48.60 -6.94 7.81
CA TYR A 73 -50.04 -6.71 7.92
C TYR A 73 -50.43 -5.68 8.99
N LYS A 74 -49.49 -5.15 9.77
CA LYS A 74 -49.76 -4.11 10.79
C LYS A 74 -50.48 -2.91 10.21
N GLY A 75 -50.07 -2.42 9.04
CA GLY A 75 -50.73 -1.30 8.37
C GLY A 75 -52.19 -1.61 8.02
N ALA A 76 -52.44 -2.77 7.40
CA ALA A 76 -53.79 -3.20 7.04
C ALA A 76 -54.66 -3.45 8.28
N LEU A 77 -54.14 -4.09 9.33
CA LEU A 77 -54.85 -4.32 10.58
C LEU A 77 -55.17 -3.01 11.30
N CYS A 78 -54.23 -2.07 11.37
CA CYS A 78 -54.48 -0.73 11.92
C CYS A 78 -55.49 0.05 11.07
N PHE A 79 -55.45 -0.07 9.75
CA PHE A 79 -56.39 0.58 8.83
C PHE A 79 -57.81 0.02 9.00
N VAL A 80 -57.96 -1.31 9.05
CA VAL A 80 -59.25 -1.97 9.31
C VAL A 80 -59.78 -1.59 10.68
N ALA A 81 -58.94 -1.61 11.73
CA ALA A 81 -59.34 -1.18 13.06
C ALA A 81 -59.75 0.30 13.10
N TYR A 82 -59.00 1.16 12.39
CA TYR A 82 -59.30 2.58 12.29
C TYR A 82 -60.62 2.85 11.57
N PHE A 83 -60.84 2.26 10.40
CA PHE A 83 -62.10 2.41 9.66
C PHE A 83 -63.28 1.80 10.40
N SER A 84 -63.09 0.68 11.10
CA SER A 84 -64.13 0.09 11.94
C SER A 84 -64.49 0.99 13.12
N LEU A 85 -63.49 1.66 13.72
CA LEU A 85 -63.70 2.65 14.78
C LEU A 85 -64.38 3.90 14.23
N LEU A 86 -64.01 4.37 13.03
CA LEU A 86 -64.64 5.49 12.35
C LEU A 86 -66.10 5.19 12.01
N LEU A 87 -66.38 4.01 11.44
CA LEU A 87 -67.74 3.55 11.13
C LEU A 87 -68.57 3.39 12.42
N GLY A 88 -67.95 2.83 13.47
CA GLY A 88 -68.55 2.71 14.80
C GLY A 88 -68.87 4.07 15.40
N CYS A 89 -67.97 5.06 15.29
CA CYS A 89 -68.20 6.43 15.70
C CYS A 89 -69.32 7.09 14.88
N VAL A 90 -69.36 6.93 13.56
CA VAL A 90 -70.43 7.49 12.70
C VAL A 90 -71.79 6.88 13.04
N ILE A 91 -71.87 5.57 13.26
CA ILE A 91 -73.12 4.89 13.65
C ILE A 91 -73.54 5.29 15.06
N PHE A 92 -72.59 5.37 16.00
CA PHE A 92 -72.85 5.78 17.38
C PHE A 92 -73.31 7.24 17.44
N LEU A 93 -72.60 8.15 16.79
CA LEU A 93 -72.94 9.58 16.70
C LEU A 93 -74.23 9.80 15.92
N GLY A 94 -74.48 9.02 14.87
CA GLY A 94 -75.70 9.07 14.06
C GLY A 94 -76.97 8.83 14.87
N ARG A 95 -76.91 8.09 15.97
CA ARG A 95 -78.02 7.92 16.93
C ARG A 95 -78.32 9.17 17.75
N PHE A 96 -77.39 10.13 17.81
CA PHE A 96 -77.53 11.39 18.53
C PHE A 96 -77.85 12.58 17.62
N ILE A 97 -77.87 12.40 16.29
CA ILE A 97 -78.22 13.46 15.33
C ILE A 97 -79.75 13.63 15.29
N ASP A 98 -80.25 14.74 15.81
CA ASP A 98 -81.61 15.20 15.52
C ASP A 98 -81.63 15.94 14.16
N PRO A 99 -82.59 15.68 13.26
CA PRO A 99 -82.65 16.30 11.93
C PRO A 99 -82.94 17.82 11.97
N GLY A 100 -83.30 18.37 13.12
CA GLY A 100 -83.44 19.81 13.32
C GLY A 100 -82.11 20.43 13.78
N PHE A 101 -81.24 20.79 12.84
CA PHE A 101 -80.07 21.64 13.14
C PHE A 101 -80.55 22.98 13.74
N PRO A 102 -80.22 23.33 15.00
CA PRO A 102 -80.38 24.71 15.44
C PRO A 102 -79.27 25.54 14.79
N ARG A 103 -79.63 26.66 14.15
CA ARG A 103 -78.68 27.68 13.67
C ARG A 103 -77.96 28.31 14.86
N SER A 104 -76.88 27.68 15.35
CA SER A 104 -75.95 28.30 16.28
C SER A 104 -74.65 28.62 15.52
N ASP A 105 -74.16 29.85 15.66
CA ASP A 105 -72.90 30.31 15.04
C ASP A 105 -71.71 29.42 15.42
N ALA A 106 -71.78 28.75 16.57
CA ALA A 106 -70.79 27.80 17.06
C ALA A 106 -70.73 26.49 16.24
N ALA A 107 -71.87 25.93 15.84
CA ALA A 107 -71.88 24.72 15.01
C ALA A 107 -71.27 25.01 13.64
N THR A 108 -71.57 26.18 13.06
CA THR A 108 -70.96 26.70 11.83
C THR A 108 -69.45 26.94 12.00
N PHE A 109 -69.02 27.48 13.15
CA PHE A 109 -67.60 27.66 13.45
C PHE A 109 -66.84 26.32 13.51
N PHE A 110 -67.32 25.34 14.29
CA PHE A 110 -66.63 24.04 14.41
C PHE A 110 -66.66 23.23 13.11
N THR A 111 -67.74 23.29 12.33
CA THR A 111 -67.78 22.67 10.99
C THR A 111 -66.79 23.32 10.04
N ALA A 112 -66.70 24.66 10.00
CA ALA A 112 -65.72 25.38 9.18
C ALA A 112 -64.27 25.05 9.59
N VAL A 113 -63.98 24.98 10.89
CA VAL A 113 -62.65 24.59 11.40
C VAL A 113 -62.32 23.14 11.04
N ALA A 114 -63.28 22.21 11.19
CA ALA A 114 -63.07 20.81 10.80
C ALA A 114 -62.81 20.68 9.29
N ALA A 115 -63.55 21.41 8.46
CA ALA A 115 -63.36 21.47 7.01
C ALA A 115 -62.00 22.09 6.64
N MET A 116 -61.56 23.13 7.34
CA MET A 116 -60.24 23.73 7.17
C MET A 116 -59.11 22.74 7.50
N ILE A 117 -59.21 22.02 8.63
CA ILE A 117 -58.23 20.97 8.99
C ILE A 117 -58.22 19.84 7.94
N GLY A 118 -59.39 19.44 7.45
CA GLY A 118 -59.50 18.47 6.36
C GLY A 118 -58.87 18.96 5.05
N GLY A 119 -59.05 20.23 4.71
CA GLY A 119 -58.41 20.87 3.56
C GLY A 119 -56.89 20.93 3.67
N ILE A 120 -56.37 21.29 4.86
CA ILE A 120 -54.92 21.25 5.15
C ILE A 120 -54.38 19.84 4.96
N LEU A 121 -55.08 18.82 5.46
CA LEU A 121 -54.68 17.41 5.30
C LEU A 121 -54.60 17.00 3.81
N ALA A 122 -55.57 17.41 2.99
CA ALA A 122 -55.60 17.12 1.56
C ALA A 122 -54.44 17.81 0.80
N ILE A 123 -54.10 19.05 1.16
CA ILE A 123 -52.96 19.77 0.60
C ILE A 123 -51.65 19.07 0.96
N ILE A 124 -51.46 18.68 2.24
CA ILE A 124 -50.27 17.96 2.69
C ILE A 124 -50.12 16.64 1.94
N PHE A 125 -51.21 15.88 1.80
CA PHE A 125 -51.19 14.61 1.09
C PHE A 125 -50.81 14.77 -0.39
N SER A 126 -51.39 15.76 -1.07
CA SER A 126 -51.09 16.07 -2.47
C SER A 126 -49.63 16.52 -2.65
N LEU A 127 -49.13 17.41 -1.77
CA LEU A 127 -47.73 17.85 -1.79
C LEU A 127 -46.76 16.69 -1.52
N SER A 128 -47.14 15.79 -0.62
CA SER A 128 -46.33 14.60 -0.29
C SER A 128 -46.21 13.66 -1.48
N ILE A 129 -47.32 13.41 -2.19
CA ILE A 129 -47.30 12.57 -3.40
C ILE A 129 -46.42 13.21 -4.47
N LEU A 130 -46.50 14.52 -4.67
CA LEU A 130 -45.68 15.23 -5.66
C LEU A 130 -44.19 15.18 -5.29
N LEU A 131 -43.85 15.47 -4.03
CA LEU A 131 -42.47 15.38 -3.53
C LEU A 131 -41.93 13.95 -3.61
N MET A 132 -42.77 12.95 -3.34
CA MET A 132 -42.43 11.53 -3.52
C MET A 132 -42.27 11.16 -4.99
N GLY A 133 -43.06 11.71 -5.90
CA GLY A 133 -42.90 11.53 -7.36
C GLY A 133 -41.56 12.06 -7.85
N ASN A 134 -41.25 13.32 -7.53
CA ASN A 134 -39.97 13.95 -7.89
C ASN A 134 -38.76 13.23 -7.26
N ALA A 135 -38.93 12.71 -6.04
CA ALA A 135 -37.89 11.93 -5.37
C ALA A 135 -37.67 10.55 -5.99
N ALA A 136 -38.71 9.91 -6.52
CA ALA A 136 -38.60 8.63 -7.22
C ALA A 136 -37.78 8.73 -8.51
N GLU A 137 -37.82 9.88 -9.17
CA GLU A 137 -37.00 10.15 -10.35
C GLU A 137 -35.51 10.26 -9.96
N ARG A 138 -35.20 11.00 -8.89
CA ARG A 138 -33.83 11.27 -8.43
C ARG A 138 -33.17 10.13 -7.64
N ILE A 139 -33.94 9.33 -6.90
CA ILE A 139 -33.43 8.25 -6.05
C ILE A 139 -33.62 6.89 -6.77
N PRO A 140 -32.71 5.91 -6.65
CA PRO A 140 -32.95 4.56 -7.20
C PRO A 140 -34.14 3.87 -6.52
N VAL A 141 -34.84 3.03 -7.28
CA VAL A 141 -36.06 2.34 -6.84
C VAL A 141 -35.85 1.57 -5.52
N GLY A 142 -34.67 0.96 -5.32
CA GLY A 142 -34.34 0.24 -4.09
C GLY A 142 -34.19 1.12 -2.84
N PHE A 143 -33.82 2.39 -2.99
CA PHE A 143 -33.72 3.36 -1.88
C PHE A 143 -34.99 4.17 -1.68
N TYR A 144 -35.80 4.31 -2.72
CA TYR A 144 -37.11 4.94 -2.64
C TYR A 144 -38.00 4.26 -1.57
N GLU A 145 -38.05 2.93 -1.55
CA GLU A 145 -38.78 2.18 -0.52
C GLU A 145 -38.32 2.50 0.91
N ILE A 146 -37.03 2.81 1.09
CA ILE A 146 -36.42 3.14 2.39
C ILE A 146 -36.68 4.61 2.76
N ALA A 147 -36.61 5.52 1.79
CA ALA A 147 -36.82 6.94 1.98
C ALA A 147 -38.30 7.27 2.28
N VAL A 148 -39.24 6.54 1.66
CA VAL A 148 -40.69 6.79 1.76
C VAL A 148 -41.33 6.13 2.99
N LYS A 149 -40.82 4.97 3.44
CA LYS A 149 -41.43 4.20 4.53
C LYS A 149 -41.08 4.80 5.90
N ASP A 150 -41.92 5.71 6.39
CA ASP A 150 -41.81 6.26 7.73
C ASP A 150 -43.09 6.01 8.55
N SER A 151 -42.96 5.23 9.63
CA SER A 151 -44.06 5.01 10.57
C SER A 151 -44.51 6.29 11.26
N PHE A 152 -43.64 7.29 11.36
CA PHE A 152 -43.96 8.57 11.98
C PHE A 152 -44.80 9.46 11.06
N HIS A 153 -44.64 9.38 9.73
CA HIS A 153 -45.55 10.05 8.79
C HIS A 153 -46.97 9.52 8.94
N ASN A 154 -47.12 8.19 9.04
CA ASN A 154 -48.41 7.56 9.30
C ASN A 154 -49.01 7.99 10.65
N PHE A 155 -48.17 8.16 11.68
CA PHE A 155 -48.60 8.65 12.99
C PHE A 155 -49.07 10.11 12.96
N ILE A 156 -48.33 11.01 12.28
CA ILE A 156 -48.73 12.40 12.10
C ILE A 156 -50.05 12.48 11.33
N PHE A 157 -50.18 11.72 10.24
CA PHE A 157 -51.41 11.64 9.45
C PHE A 157 -52.60 11.19 10.31
N PHE A 158 -52.41 10.13 11.10
CA PHE A 158 -53.42 9.65 12.06
C PHE A 158 -53.80 10.73 13.09
N LEU A 159 -52.81 11.44 13.65
CA LEU A 159 -53.04 12.47 14.65
C LEU A 159 -53.83 13.66 14.10
N ILE A 160 -53.49 14.15 12.90
CA ILE A 160 -54.23 15.23 12.24
C ILE A 160 -55.67 14.79 11.92
N SER A 161 -55.83 13.55 11.43
CA SER A 161 -57.16 13.00 11.15
C SER A 161 -57.99 12.84 12.42
N LEU A 162 -57.36 12.47 13.55
CA LEU A 162 -58.02 12.40 14.85
C LEU A 162 -58.45 13.80 15.32
N CYS A 163 -57.60 14.84 15.16
CA CYS A 163 -57.96 16.22 15.46
C CYS A 163 -59.14 16.72 14.61
N SER A 164 -59.20 16.37 13.33
CA SER A 164 -60.35 16.70 12.47
C SER A 164 -61.63 16.01 12.97
N LEU A 165 -61.54 14.72 13.31
CA LEU A 165 -62.66 13.94 13.83
C LEU A 165 -63.16 14.54 15.16
N THR A 166 -62.27 14.89 16.09
CA THR A 166 -62.68 15.45 17.39
C THR A 166 -63.41 16.78 17.23
N VAL A 167 -62.89 17.71 16.42
CA VAL A 167 -63.57 19.00 16.16
C VAL A 167 -64.93 18.78 15.49
N PHE A 168 -65.03 17.82 14.56
CA PHE A 168 -66.30 17.46 13.93
C PHE A 168 -67.29 16.83 14.93
N THR A 169 -66.84 15.96 15.84
CA THR A 169 -67.69 15.41 16.90
C THR A 169 -68.17 16.48 17.89
N PHE A 170 -67.33 17.47 18.21
CA PHE A 170 -67.74 18.61 19.03
C PHE A 170 -68.83 19.43 18.34
N SER A 171 -68.75 19.63 17.03
CA SER A 171 -69.79 20.30 16.24
C SER A 171 -71.14 19.57 16.33
N LEU A 172 -71.15 18.24 16.18
CA LEU A 172 -72.38 17.43 16.22
C LEU A 172 -73.00 17.35 17.62
N LEU A 173 -72.20 17.31 18.68
CA LEU A 173 -72.66 17.18 20.06
C LEU A 173 -72.99 18.52 20.74
N PHE A 174 -72.65 19.64 20.10
CA PHE A 174 -72.81 21.00 20.63
C PHE A 174 -74.25 21.31 21.11
N GLY A 175 -75.27 20.79 20.41
CA GLY A 175 -76.68 21.00 20.76
C GLY A 175 -77.21 20.17 21.94
N LYS A 176 -76.59 19.02 22.25
CA LYS A 176 -77.11 18.06 23.27
C LYS A 176 -76.40 18.13 24.62
N LEU A 177 -75.16 18.60 24.67
CA LEU A 177 -74.37 18.64 25.91
C LEU A 177 -74.62 19.88 26.78
N GLY A 178 -75.43 20.85 26.33
CA GLY A 178 -75.66 22.11 27.06
C GLY A 178 -74.40 22.97 27.22
N LEU A 179 -73.30 22.59 26.57
CA LEU A 179 -72.06 23.34 26.53
C LEU A 179 -72.25 24.49 25.55
N GLY A 180 -72.52 25.69 26.05
CA GLY A 180 -72.45 26.91 25.24
C GLY A 180 -71.04 27.10 24.65
N LEU A 181 -70.87 28.17 23.86
CA LEU A 181 -69.56 28.64 23.39
C LEU A 181 -68.72 29.10 24.61
N SER A 182 -68.20 28.13 25.37
CA SER A 182 -67.40 28.39 26.55
C SER A 182 -65.99 28.75 26.12
N VAL A 183 -65.34 29.65 26.87
CA VAL A 183 -63.95 30.04 26.64
C VAL A 183 -63.04 28.80 26.54
N ALA A 184 -63.32 27.76 27.33
CA ALA A 184 -62.59 26.49 27.30
C ALA A 184 -62.75 25.73 25.97
N SER A 185 -63.94 25.70 25.37
CA SER A 185 -64.16 25.04 24.06
C SER A 185 -63.46 25.74 22.90
N PHE A 186 -63.44 27.08 22.93
CA PHE A 186 -62.73 27.90 21.96
C PHE A 186 -61.21 27.76 22.11
N GLN A 187 -60.70 27.80 23.35
CA GLN A 187 -59.28 27.56 23.66
C GLN A 187 -58.83 26.16 23.24
N ALA A 188 -59.63 25.12 23.52
CA ALA A 188 -59.33 23.75 23.10
C ALA A 188 -59.26 23.63 21.58
N THR A 189 -60.12 24.34 20.85
CA THR A 189 -60.14 24.32 19.39
C THR A 189 -58.98 25.09 18.78
N LEU A 190 -58.62 26.26 19.33
CA LEU A 190 -57.39 26.97 18.94
C LEU A 190 -56.14 26.14 19.23
N PHE A 191 -56.10 25.42 20.35
CA PHE A 191 -55.02 24.50 20.68
C PHE A 191 -54.93 23.34 19.68
N LEU A 192 -56.07 22.75 19.29
CA LEU A 192 -56.11 21.71 18.26
C LEU A 192 -55.65 22.23 16.89
N ILE A 193 -56.07 23.44 16.49
CA ILE A 193 -55.61 24.10 15.27
C ILE A 193 -54.09 24.32 15.33
N GLY A 194 -53.58 24.88 16.43
CA GLY A 194 -52.14 25.06 16.65
C GLY A 194 -51.36 23.75 16.61
N THR A 195 -51.93 22.68 17.17
CA THR A 195 -51.37 21.32 17.11
C THR A 195 -51.31 20.79 15.68
N VAL A 196 -52.36 21.00 14.88
CA VAL A 196 -52.39 20.61 13.46
C VAL A 196 -51.33 21.36 12.66
N PHE A 197 -51.18 22.67 12.86
CA PHE A 197 -50.13 23.47 12.21
C PHE A 197 -48.72 23.00 12.63
N TYR A 198 -48.52 22.72 13.90
CA TYR A 198 -47.24 22.19 14.40
C TYR A 198 -46.92 20.80 13.84
N CYS A 199 -47.91 19.90 13.78
CA CYS A 199 -47.77 18.58 13.17
C CYS A 199 -47.45 18.69 11.68
N THR A 200 -48.09 19.62 10.98
CA THR A 200 -47.83 19.93 9.57
C THR A 200 -46.41 20.44 9.36
N PHE A 201 -45.91 21.32 10.23
CA PHE A 201 -44.54 21.81 10.20
C PHE A 201 -43.52 20.69 10.42
N ILE A 202 -43.74 19.84 11.43
CA ILE A 202 -42.88 18.66 11.68
C ILE A 202 -42.88 17.73 10.47
N PHE A 203 -44.07 17.48 9.89
CA PHE A 203 -44.20 16.65 8.70
C PHE A 203 -43.38 17.21 7.55
N TYR A 204 -43.52 18.50 7.24
CA TYR A 204 -42.77 19.17 6.19
C TYR A 204 -41.25 19.08 6.40
N GLN A 205 -40.76 19.43 7.60
CA GLN A 205 -39.33 19.33 7.92
C GLN A 205 -38.81 17.91 7.76
N ARG A 206 -39.59 16.90 8.18
CA ARG A 206 -39.18 15.50 8.12
C ARG A 206 -39.17 14.95 6.70
N VAL A 207 -40.15 15.31 5.88
CA VAL A 207 -40.16 15.00 4.44
C VAL A 207 -38.95 15.64 3.77
N GLN A 208 -38.69 16.93 4.02
CA GLN A 208 -37.52 17.63 3.46
C GLN A 208 -36.20 16.96 3.88
N GLN A 209 -36.06 16.58 5.15
CA GLN A 209 -34.88 15.86 5.64
C GLN A 209 -34.73 14.48 5.01
N ARG A 210 -35.82 13.73 4.81
CA ARG A 210 -35.80 12.37 4.26
C ARG A 210 -35.63 12.32 2.76
N LEU A 211 -35.97 13.39 2.05
CA LEU A 211 -35.73 13.56 0.62
C LEU A 211 -34.34 14.15 0.32
N ASN A 212 -33.62 14.63 1.34
CA ASN A 212 -32.25 15.10 1.17
C ASN A 212 -31.32 13.90 0.82
N PRO A 213 -30.64 13.95 -0.35
CA PRO A 213 -29.67 12.95 -0.80
C PRO A 213 -28.70 12.44 0.27
N THR A 214 -28.13 13.36 1.05
CA THR A 214 -27.13 13.05 2.08
C THR A 214 -27.73 12.27 3.25
N ASN A 215 -28.97 12.59 3.63
CA ASN A 215 -29.65 11.88 4.70
C ASN A 215 -30.12 10.49 4.25
N VAL A 216 -30.57 10.34 3.01
CA VAL A 216 -30.91 9.03 2.43
C VAL A 216 -29.68 8.12 2.44
N LEU A 217 -28.52 8.67 2.03
CA LEU A 217 -27.26 7.96 2.05
C LEU A 217 -26.84 7.55 3.48
N ASN A 218 -26.99 8.44 4.47
CA ASN A 218 -26.72 8.15 5.87
C ASN A 218 -27.64 7.06 6.44
N ILE A 219 -28.93 7.08 6.07
CA ILE A 219 -29.89 6.05 6.48
C ILE A 219 -29.52 4.71 5.86
N ALA A 220 -29.18 4.70 4.57
CA ALA A 220 -28.72 3.52 3.84
C ALA A 220 -27.48 2.90 4.49
N SER A 221 -26.45 3.71 4.74
CA SER A 221 -25.23 3.31 5.42
C SER A 221 -25.53 2.69 6.78
N ASN A 222 -26.27 3.41 7.64
CA ASN A 222 -26.61 2.94 8.98
C ASN A 222 -27.40 1.63 8.98
N GLN A 223 -28.29 1.42 8.01
CA GLN A 223 -29.03 0.16 7.88
C GLN A 223 -28.11 -0.99 7.47
N ALA A 224 -27.21 -0.78 6.51
CA ALA A 224 -26.24 -1.78 6.08
C ALA A 224 -25.28 -2.16 7.21
N LEU A 225 -24.73 -1.17 7.93
CA LEU A 225 -23.84 -1.38 9.07
C LEU A 225 -24.53 -2.13 10.22
N LYS A 226 -25.75 -1.73 10.60
CA LYS A 226 -26.55 -2.45 11.61
C LYS A 226 -26.89 -3.86 11.17
N LYS A 227 -27.11 -4.08 9.87
CA LYS A 227 -27.37 -5.41 9.33
C LYS A 227 -26.13 -6.30 9.40
N LEU A 228 -24.95 -5.78 9.08
CA LEU A 228 -23.67 -6.48 9.27
C LEU A 228 -23.44 -6.86 10.74
N ASP A 229 -23.68 -5.95 11.68
CA ASP A 229 -23.59 -6.25 13.12
C ASP A 229 -24.58 -7.34 13.54
N SER A 230 -25.80 -7.33 12.98
CA SER A 230 -26.79 -8.38 13.23
C SER A 230 -26.38 -9.72 12.63
N ILE A 231 -25.74 -9.74 11.47
CA ILE A 231 -25.22 -10.97 10.84
C ILE A 231 -24.11 -11.55 11.71
N TYR A 232 -23.17 -10.71 12.17
CA TYR A 232 -22.10 -11.16 13.08
C TYR A 232 -22.66 -11.76 14.37
N LYS A 233 -23.61 -11.10 15.04
CA LYS A 233 -24.26 -11.64 16.24
C LYS A 233 -24.96 -12.98 15.97
N ARG A 234 -25.61 -13.12 14.80
CA ARG A 234 -26.24 -14.37 14.39
C ARG A 234 -25.21 -15.46 14.10
N ALA A 235 -24.08 -15.10 13.51
CA ALA A 235 -22.96 -16.00 13.27
C ALA A 235 -22.40 -16.53 14.59
N GLU A 236 -22.27 -15.69 15.62
CA GLU A 236 -21.89 -16.11 16.98
C GLU A 236 -22.92 -17.05 17.61
N GLU A 237 -24.21 -16.73 17.53
CA GLU A 237 -25.29 -17.60 18.04
C GLU A 237 -25.25 -19.00 17.38
N ILE A 238 -25.06 -19.06 16.05
CA ILE A 238 -24.93 -20.33 15.33
C ILE A 238 -23.65 -21.06 15.74
N ALA A 239 -22.53 -20.33 15.88
CA ALA A 239 -21.26 -20.91 16.32
C ALA A 239 -21.35 -21.54 17.71
N GLU A 240 -22.05 -20.92 18.66
CA GLU A 240 -22.30 -21.50 19.99
C GLU A 240 -23.06 -22.83 19.93
N VAL A 241 -23.96 -22.98 18.95
CA VAL A 241 -24.68 -24.24 18.71
C VAL A 241 -23.75 -25.27 18.07
N LEU A 242 -22.92 -24.86 17.10
CA LEU A 242 -21.95 -25.74 16.43
C LEU A 242 -20.91 -26.31 17.41
N LEU A 243 -20.37 -25.48 18.32
CA LEU A 243 -19.41 -25.93 19.35
C LEU A 243 -19.99 -26.96 20.31
N LYS A 244 -21.32 -26.99 20.49
CA LYS A 244 -22.01 -27.96 21.36
C LYS A 244 -22.35 -29.25 20.63
N GLN A 245 -21.98 -29.40 19.36
CA GLN A 245 -22.28 -30.58 18.56
C GLN A 245 -21.54 -31.81 19.11
N PRO A 246 -22.25 -32.92 19.35
CA PRO A 246 -21.69 -34.10 20.04
C PRO A 246 -20.66 -34.88 19.21
N LYS A 247 -20.59 -34.64 17.89
CA LYS A 247 -19.64 -35.26 16.96
C LYS A 247 -18.40 -34.41 16.67
N LEU A 248 -18.31 -33.20 17.22
CA LEU A 248 -17.17 -32.32 16.99
C LEU A 248 -15.98 -32.76 17.85
N ASP A 249 -14.79 -32.88 17.25
CA ASP A 249 -13.54 -33.08 17.99
C ASP A 249 -13.33 -31.92 18.97
N GLU A 250 -12.80 -32.19 20.18
CA GLU A 250 -12.52 -31.18 21.22
C GLU A 250 -11.52 -30.08 20.79
N LYS A 251 -11.02 -30.13 19.55
CA LYS A 251 -10.01 -29.23 19.00
C LYS A 251 -10.57 -28.04 18.19
N VAL A 252 -11.88 -27.99 17.88
CA VAL A 252 -12.44 -26.88 17.09
C VAL A 252 -12.52 -25.60 17.93
N THR A 253 -11.91 -24.53 17.45
CA THR A 253 -11.88 -23.23 18.11
C THR A 253 -13.18 -22.45 17.88
N LYS A 254 -13.49 -21.49 18.77
CA LYS A 254 -14.67 -20.62 18.63
C LYS A 254 -14.67 -19.86 17.29
N GLN A 255 -13.49 -19.45 16.82
CA GLN A 255 -13.34 -18.70 15.58
C GLN A 255 -13.63 -19.56 14.33
N GLU A 256 -13.20 -20.82 14.31
CA GLU A 256 -13.54 -21.76 13.22
C GLU A 256 -15.05 -22.02 13.13
N ALA A 257 -15.72 -22.11 14.29
CA ALA A 257 -17.18 -22.25 14.33
C ALA A 257 -17.91 -21.00 13.80
N ILE A 258 -17.39 -19.79 14.07
CA ILE A 258 -17.93 -18.54 13.52
C ILE A 258 -17.71 -18.47 12.00
N ALA A 259 -16.50 -18.75 11.53
CA ALA A 259 -16.21 -18.73 10.10
C ALA A 259 -17.10 -19.74 9.32
N THR A 260 -17.37 -20.91 9.92
CA THR A 260 -18.29 -21.91 9.35
C THR A 260 -19.75 -21.43 9.35
N SER A 261 -20.18 -20.67 10.36
CA SER A 261 -21.56 -20.20 10.45
C SER A 261 -21.92 -19.19 9.35
N TYR A 262 -20.94 -18.41 8.87
CA TYR A 262 -21.11 -17.49 7.73
C TYR A 262 -21.53 -18.19 6.43
N GLN A 263 -21.16 -19.47 6.23
CA GLN A 263 -21.62 -20.24 5.06
C GLN A 263 -23.15 -20.42 5.04
N TYR A 264 -23.80 -20.49 6.21
CA TYR A 264 -25.26 -20.58 6.32
C TYR A 264 -25.94 -19.20 6.20
N LEU A 265 -25.17 -18.11 6.27
CA LEU A 265 -25.67 -16.73 6.21
C LEU A 265 -25.47 -16.08 4.83
N GLN A 266 -25.04 -16.84 3.83
CA GLN A 266 -24.87 -16.37 2.44
C GLN A 266 -26.10 -15.64 1.87
N PRO A 267 -27.36 -16.06 2.12
CA PRO A 267 -28.54 -15.30 1.67
C PRO A 267 -28.64 -13.90 2.28
N GLU A 268 -28.20 -13.71 3.54
CA GLU A 268 -28.18 -12.39 4.17
C GLU A 268 -27.06 -11.50 3.64
N LEU A 269 -25.94 -12.10 3.23
CA LEU A 269 -24.85 -11.40 2.54
C LEU A 269 -25.26 -11.00 1.11
N ALA A 270 -26.00 -11.85 0.41
CA ALA A 270 -26.58 -11.54 -0.91
C ALA A 270 -27.52 -10.32 -0.84
N TYR A 271 -28.30 -10.19 0.23
CA TYR A 271 -29.10 -8.99 0.49
C TYR A 271 -28.22 -7.74 0.63
N ILE A 272 -27.08 -7.81 1.32
CA ILE A 272 -26.16 -6.68 1.42
C ILE A 272 -25.56 -6.33 0.05
N ASN A 273 -25.18 -7.33 -0.76
CA ASN A 273 -24.71 -7.10 -2.12
C ASN A 273 -25.76 -6.40 -3.00
N SER A 274 -27.03 -6.78 -2.89
CA SER A 274 -28.12 -6.05 -3.59
C SER A 274 -28.20 -4.58 -3.16
N ARG A 275 -27.93 -4.28 -1.88
CA ARG A 275 -27.93 -2.91 -1.36
C ARG A 275 -26.70 -2.12 -1.82
N LEU A 276 -25.55 -2.76 -1.92
CA LEU A 276 -24.35 -2.17 -2.51
C LEU A 276 -24.58 -1.86 -3.99
N ASN A 277 -25.24 -2.75 -4.74
CA ASN A 277 -25.60 -2.49 -6.14
C ASN A 277 -26.49 -1.25 -6.29
N TYR A 278 -27.50 -1.09 -5.44
CA TYR A 278 -28.30 0.15 -5.45
C TYR A 278 -27.50 1.41 -5.12
N LEU A 279 -26.42 1.32 -4.33
CA LEU A 279 -25.53 2.45 -4.10
C LEU A 279 -24.74 2.77 -5.36
N PHE A 280 -24.25 1.78 -6.09
CA PHE A 280 -23.63 2.03 -7.40
C PHE A 280 -24.62 2.62 -8.40
N ASP A 281 -25.85 2.14 -8.46
CA ASP A 281 -26.88 2.74 -9.33
C ASP A 281 -27.21 4.18 -8.92
N TYR A 282 -27.15 4.48 -7.61
CA TYR A 282 -27.31 5.84 -7.12
C TYR A 282 -26.16 6.74 -7.54
N HIS A 283 -24.94 6.24 -7.40
CA HIS A 283 -23.74 6.89 -7.87
C HIS A 283 -23.86 7.24 -9.36
N ASP A 284 -24.23 6.28 -10.21
CA ASP A 284 -24.35 6.47 -11.65
C ASP A 284 -25.40 7.55 -12.00
N LYS A 285 -26.53 7.59 -11.28
CA LYS A 285 -27.54 8.66 -11.42
C LYS A 285 -27.02 10.03 -11.01
N LEU A 286 -26.22 10.13 -9.94
CA LEU A 286 -25.67 11.39 -9.45
C LEU A 286 -24.59 11.93 -10.40
N VAL A 287 -23.77 11.04 -10.97
CA VAL A 287 -22.81 11.41 -12.03
C VAL A 287 -23.56 11.93 -13.25
N ALA A 288 -24.60 11.23 -13.72
CA ALA A 288 -25.43 11.69 -14.83
C ALA A 288 -26.13 13.04 -14.58
N SER A 289 -26.36 13.38 -13.31
CA SER A 289 -26.96 14.65 -12.87
C SER A 289 -25.94 15.76 -12.60
N ASN A 290 -24.65 15.53 -12.87
CA ASN A 290 -23.52 16.42 -12.54
C ASN A 290 -23.36 16.74 -11.04
N GLU A 291 -23.88 15.90 -10.14
CA GLU A 291 -23.73 16.05 -8.68
C GLU A 291 -22.49 15.28 -8.17
N ARG A 292 -21.31 15.69 -8.64
CA ARG A 292 -20.04 14.97 -8.44
C ARG A 292 -19.66 14.73 -6.98
N SER A 293 -19.76 15.74 -6.11
CA SER A 293 -19.41 15.60 -4.69
C SER A 293 -20.31 14.57 -3.98
N SER A 294 -21.61 14.58 -4.30
CA SER A 294 -22.56 13.58 -3.80
C SER A 294 -22.21 12.18 -4.30
N ALA A 295 -21.85 12.01 -5.58
CA ALA A 295 -21.44 10.73 -6.15
C ALA A 295 -20.21 10.15 -5.44
N LEU A 296 -19.15 10.95 -5.23
CA LEU A 296 -17.97 10.52 -4.47
C LEU A 296 -18.31 10.18 -3.00
N GLY A 297 -19.29 10.87 -2.42
CA GLY A 297 -19.86 10.54 -1.11
C GLY A 297 -20.50 9.15 -1.06
N VAL A 298 -21.17 8.73 -2.15
CA VAL A 298 -21.74 7.38 -2.25
C VAL A 298 -20.64 6.31 -2.23
N LEU A 299 -19.56 6.52 -2.99
CA LEU A 299 -18.42 5.60 -2.97
C LEU A 299 -17.79 5.49 -1.58
N GLN A 300 -17.68 6.59 -0.83
CA GLN A 300 -17.20 6.54 0.56
C GLN A 300 -18.07 5.64 1.45
N VAL A 301 -19.39 5.64 1.25
CA VAL A 301 -20.30 4.76 2.00
C VAL A 301 -20.14 3.30 1.58
N VAL A 302 -19.94 3.02 0.29
CA VAL A 302 -19.61 1.67 -0.19
C VAL A 302 -18.35 1.14 0.51
N ILE A 303 -17.28 1.95 0.58
CA ILE A 303 -16.05 1.60 1.29
C ILE A 303 -16.30 1.30 2.75
N GLN A 304 -17.06 2.15 3.46
CA GLN A 304 -17.35 1.96 4.88
C GLN A 304 -18.07 0.62 5.14
N ILE A 305 -18.98 0.22 4.27
CA ILE A 305 -19.68 -1.06 4.38
C ILE A 305 -18.71 -2.23 4.18
N LEU A 306 -17.82 -2.15 3.17
CA LEU A 306 -16.82 -3.19 2.90
C LEU A 306 -15.77 -3.29 4.02
N GLN A 307 -15.27 -2.15 4.52
CA GLN A 307 -14.35 -2.10 5.65
C GLN A 307 -14.99 -2.67 6.93
N LYS A 308 -16.26 -2.33 7.18
CA LYS A 308 -17.01 -2.92 8.29
C LYS A 308 -17.13 -4.43 8.13
N TYR A 309 -17.37 -4.93 6.92
CA TYR A 309 -17.37 -6.37 6.66
C TYR A 309 -16.01 -7.00 7.03
N PHE A 310 -14.89 -6.43 6.59
CA PHE A 310 -13.55 -6.89 6.97
C PHE A 310 -13.33 -6.88 8.48
N GLN A 311 -13.76 -5.83 9.18
CA GLN A 311 -13.69 -5.76 10.64
C GLN A 311 -14.50 -6.88 11.32
N THR A 312 -15.70 -7.19 10.83
CA THR A 312 -16.50 -8.30 11.39
C THR A 312 -15.88 -9.68 11.13
N ARG A 313 -15.07 -9.80 10.07
CA ARG A 313 -14.41 -11.04 9.65
C ARG A 313 -12.95 -11.14 10.09
N LYS A 314 -12.46 -10.18 10.89
CA LYS A 314 -11.04 -10.00 11.26
C LYS A 314 -10.39 -11.29 11.75
N ASP A 315 -11.04 -12.04 12.65
CA ASP A 315 -10.49 -13.29 13.20
C ASP A 315 -11.30 -14.52 12.80
N SER A 316 -12.13 -14.43 11.76
CA SER A 316 -13.08 -15.48 11.38
C SER A 316 -13.10 -15.73 9.88
N SER A 317 -11.93 -15.78 9.25
CA SER A 317 -11.78 -16.00 7.81
C SER A 317 -11.04 -17.30 7.49
N PHE A 318 -11.49 -17.99 6.44
CA PHE A 318 -10.86 -19.23 5.98
C PHE A 318 -10.09 -19.01 4.67
N VAL A 319 -8.99 -19.74 4.54
CA VAL A 319 -8.32 -19.97 3.26
C VAL A 319 -8.80 -21.30 2.70
N LEU A 320 -9.33 -21.28 1.49
CA LEU A 320 -9.86 -22.42 0.76
C LEU A 320 -8.97 -22.68 -0.47
N PRO A 321 -8.75 -23.94 -0.88
CA PRO A 321 -8.07 -24.22 -2.14
C PRO A 321 -8.92 -23.66 -3.30
N ALA A 322 -8.29 -22.90 -4.18
CA ALA A 322 -8.88 -22.61 -5.47
C ALA A 322 -8.87 -23.90 -6.30
N GLY A 323 -9.72 -24.03 -7.31
CA GLY A 323 -9.75 -25.21 -8.20
C GLY A 323 -8.47 -25.48 -9.02
N PHE A 324 -7.37 -24.77 -8.76
CA PHE A 324 -6.06 -24.91 -9.37
C PHE A 324 -5.01 -25.29 -8.32
N LEU A 325 -4.00 -26.07 -8.72
CA LEU A 325 -2.90 -26.50 -7.85
C LEU A 325 -2.23 -25.29 -7.18
N LEU A 326 -2.11 -25.30 -5.85
CA LEU A 326 -1.47 -24.28 -5.01
C LEU A 326 -2.12 -22.87 -5.00
N ALA A 327 -3.20 -22.63 -5.74
CA ALA A 327 -3.92 -21.37 -5.63
C ALA A 327 -4.89 -21.43 -4.44
N THR A 328 -5.01 -20.33 -3.69
CA THR A 328 -5.96 -20.22 -2.59
C THR A 328 -6.95 -19.08 -2.80
N THR A 329 -8.11 -19.22 -2.16
CA THR A 329 -9.21 -18.25 -2.19
C THR A 329 -9.73 -18.05 -0.78
N SER A 330 -10.42 -16.94 -0.52
CA SER A 330 -11.15 -16.76 0.72
C SER A 330 -12.59 -17.25 0.58
N ASP A 331 -13.16 -17.71 1.68
CA ASP A 331 -14.59 -17.94 1.81
C ASP A 331 -15.45 -16.66 1.67
N SER A 332 -14.82 -15.47 1.72
CA SER A 332 -15.44 -14.19 1.41
C SER A 332 -15.49 -13.84 -0.08
N ARG A 333 -14.88 -14.65 -0.96
CA ARG A 333 -14.78 -14.34 -2.40
C ARG A 333 -16.13 -14.04 -3.05
N ALA A 334 -17.14 -14.87 -2.78
CA ALA A 334 -18.47 -14.70 -3.37
C ALA A 334 -19.17 -13.39 -2.96
N PHE A 335 -18.90 -12.92 -1.74
CA PHE A 335 -19.42 -11.63 -1.27
C PHE A 335 -18.67 -10.46 -1.91
N LEU A 336 -17.35 -10.53 -2.00
CA LEU A 336 -16.48 -9.42 -2.44
C LEU A 336 -16.42 -9.23 -3.95
N THR A 337 -16.59 -10.30 -4.74
CA THR A 337 -16.46 -10.24 -6.21
C THR A 337 -17.40 -9.20 -6.84
N PRO A 338 -18.74 -9.22 -6.61
CA PRO A 338 -19.63 -8.26 -7.25
C PRO A 338 -19.34 -6.77 -6.95
N PRO A 339 -19.12 -6.34 -5.68
CA PRO A 339 -18.83 -4.93 -5.42
C PRO A 339 -17.45 -4.49 -5.94
N LEU A 340 -16.45 -5.38 -6.00
CA LEU A 340 -15.14 -5.03 -6.57
C LEU A 340 -15.21 -4.89 -8.10
N GLU A 341 -15.92 -5.78 -8.79
CA GLU A 341 -16.18 -5.64 -10.24
C GLU A 341 -16.91 -4.33 -10.57
N ARG A 342 -17.91 -3.96 -9.76
CA ARG A 342 -18.61 -2.67 -9.93
C ARG A 342 -17.69 -1.48 -9.68
N LEU A 343 -16.74 -1.55 -8.73
CA LEU A 343 -15.73 -0.50 -8.53
C LEU A 343 -14.81 -0.36 -9.74
N VAL A 344 -14.37 -1.48 -10.35
CA VAL A 344 -13.58 -1.44 -11.59
C VAL A 344 -14.38 -0.76 -12.70
N ALA A 345 -15.64 -1.18 -12.93
CA ALA A 345 -16.50 -0.58 -13.94
C ALA A 345 -16.74 0.93 -13.72
N VAL A 346 -16.90 1.37 -12.47
CA VAL A 346 -16.99 2.80 -12.13
C VAL A 346 -15.69 3.53 -12.48
N GLY A 347 -14.53 2.95 -12.16
CA GLY A 347 -13.24 3.52 -12.53
C GLY A 347 -13.05 3.62 -14.05
N GLU A 348 -13.46 2.59 -14.80
CA GLU A 348 -13.42 2.61 -16.27
C GLU A 348 -14.31 3.71 -16.86
N ASN A 349 -15.51 3.91 -16.30
CA ASN A 349 -16.40 4.98 -16.75
C ASN A 349 -15.76 6.36 -16.50
N TYR A 350 -15.17 6.58 -15.33
CA TYR A 350 -14.44 7.83 -15.06
C TYR A 350 -13.26 8.05 -16.01
N MET A 351 -12.53 7.00 -16.41
CA MET A 351 -11.47 7.14 -17.42
C MET A 351 -12.03 7.52 -18.79
N ARG A 352 -13.17 6.94 -19.20
CA ARG A 352 -13.83 7.29 -20.48
C ARG A 352 -14.32 8.74 -20.49
N ASP A 353 -14.78 9.23 -19.34
CA ASP A 353 -15.27 10.59 -19.17
C ASP A 353 -14.15 11.62 -18.89
N ASN A 354 -12.88 11.18 -18.87
CA ASN A 354 -11.70 11.97 -18.49
C ASN A 354 -11.79 12.64 -17.11
N ASP A 355 -12.38 11.94 -16.14
CA ASP A 355 -12.51 12.39 -14.77
C ASP A 355 -11.33 11.96 -13.89
N ASN A 356 -10.30 12.82 -13.81
CA ASN A 356 -9.11 12.57 -12.98
C ASN A 356 -9.43 12.32 -11.50
N GLU A 357 -10.20 13.18 -10.84
CA GLU A 357 -10.47 12.99 -9.41
C GLU A 357 -11.36 11.76 -9.13
N GLY A 358 -12.28 11.41 -10.03
CA GLY A 358 -13.05 10.17 -9.95
C GLY A 358 -12.15 8.93 -9.99
N VAL A 359 -11.21 8.88 -10.94
CA VAL A 359 -10.24 7.79 -11.05
C VAL A 359 -9.31 7.71 -9.83
N THR A 360 -8.72 8.84 -9.42
CA THR A 360 -7.88 8.92 -8.23
C THR A 360 -8.63 8.45 -6.99
N ARG A 361 -9.91 8.81 -6.89
CA ARG A 361 -10.76 8.35 -5.79
C ARG A 361 -10.90 6.84 -5.82
N VAL A 362 -11.29 6.23 -6.94
CA VAL A 362 -11.45 4.77 -7.07
C VAL A 362 -10.15 4.02 -6.75
N ILE A 363 -8.99 4.48 -7.23
CA ILE A 363 -7.70 3.86 -6.90
C ILE A 363 -7.43 3.95 -5.39
N SER A 364 -7.71 5.10 -4.76
CA SER A 364 -7.59 5.25 -3.29
C SER A 364 -8.51 4.31 -2.51
N ILE A 365 -9.66 3.90 -3.08
CA ILE A 365 -10.56 2.91 -2.49
C ILE A 365 -9.84 1.57 -2.40
N PHE A 366 -9.25 1.10 -3.50
CA PHE A 366 -8.54 -0.17 -3.52
C PHE A 366 -7.37 -0.20 -2.53
N VAL A 367 -6.64 0.91 -2.38
CA VAL A 367 -5.58 1.02 -1.36
C VAL A 367 -6.15 0.86 0.05
N GLN A 368 -7.23 1.57 0.39
CA GLN A 368 -7.90 1.46 1.69
C GLN A 368 -8.45 0.06 1.97
N LEU A 369 -8.96 -0.62 0.94
CA LEU A 369 -9.44 -1.99 1.03
C LEU A 369 -8.27 -2.97 1.24
N CYS A 370 -7.14 -2.78 0.56
CA CYS A 370 -5.93 -3.59 0.80
C CYS A 370 -5.41 -3.40 2.23
N GLN A 371 -5.35 -2.16 2.72
CA GLN A 371 -4.99 -1.84 4.11
C GLN A 371 -5.90 -2.56 5.11
N SER A 372 -7.21 -2.49 4.90
CA SER A 372 -8.19 -3.13 5.79
C SER A 372 -8.15 -4.66 5.70
N ALA A 373 -7.93 -5.22 4.50
CA ALA A 373 -7.79 -6.65 4.28
C ALA A 373 -6.52 -7.22 4.93
N SER A 374 -5.48 -6.40 5.07
CA SER A 374 -4.24 -6.78 5.73
C SER A 374 -4.45 -7.09 7.22
N GLU A 375 -5.45 -6.50 7.88
CA GLU A 375 -5.71 -6.75 9.30
C GLU A 375 -6.38 -8.11 9.60
N ILE A 376 -6.74 -8.87 8.56
CA ILE A 376 -7.51 -10.11 8.69
C ILE A 376 -6.57 -11.28 9.04
N ASN A 377 -6.86 -11.94 10.15
CA ASN A 377 -6.24 -13.17 10.61
C ASN A 377 -6.98 -14.39 10.06
N TYR A 378 -6.28 -15.23 9.32
CA TYR A 378 -6.83 -16.47 8.78
C TYR A 378 -6.59 -17.65 9.73
N LEU A 379 -7.58 -18.53 9.82
CA LEU A 379 -7.59 -19.65 10.78
C LEU A 379 -6.74 -20.84 10.35
N THR A 380 -6.46 -20.96 9.06
CA THR A 380 -5.62 -22.01 8.48
C THR A 380 -4.14 -21.80 8.83
N LYS A 381 -3.44 -22.90 9.19
CA LYS A 381 -2.03 -22.88 9.64
C LYS A 381 -1.01 -22.45 8.57
N HIS A 382 -1.39 -22.32 7.31
CA HIS A 382 -0.55 -21.78 6.25
C HIS A 382 -0.59 -20.24 6.30
N LYS A 383 0.22 -19.67 7.20
CA LYS A 383 0.32 -18.22 7.47
C LYS A 383 0.87 -17.35 6.32
N VAL A 384 1.16 -17.92 5.16
CA VAL A 384 1.97 -17.27 4.11
C VAL A 384 1.12 -16.45 3.13
N GLU A 385 -0.22 -16.54 3.19
CA GLU A 385 -1.10 -15.94 2.19
C GLU A 385 -2.24 -15.13 2.81
N SER A 386 -2.60 -14.03 2.15
CA SER A 386 -3.79 -13.23 2.45
C SER A 386 -4.70 -13.17 1.21
N PRO A 387 -5.61 -14.14 1.01
CA PRO A 387 -6.42 -14.21 -0.21
C PRO A 387 -7.34 -13.01 -0.43
N ILE A 388 -7.85 -12.37 0.63
CA ILE A 388 -8.69 -11.17 0.50
C ILE A 388 -7.84 -9.98 0.03
N PHE A 389 -6.64 -9.82 0.59
CA PHE A 389 -5.69 -8.80 0.13
C PHE A 389 -5.35 -9.01 -1.35
N LYS A 390 -5.02 -10.24 -1.73
CA LYS A 390 -4.74 -10.63 -3.12
C LYS A 390 -5.91 -10.34 -4.05
N GLN A 391 -7.14 -10.58 -3.60
CA GLN A 391 -8.35 -10.28 -4.37
C GLN A 391 -8.51 -8.76 -4.59
N CYS A 392 -8.40 -7.94 -3.53
CA CYS A 392 -8.48 -6.49 -3.65
C CYS A 392 -7.40 -5.92 -4.58
N ARG A 393 -6.15 -6.39 -4.45
CA ARG A 393 -5.04 -6.03 -5.34
C ARG A 393 -5.29 -6.48 -6.77
N GLY A 394 -5.79 -7.71 -6.98
CA GLY A 394 -6.09 -8.23 -8.32
C GLY A 394 -7.14 -7.42 -9.08
N TYR A 395 -8.16 -6.89 -8.41
CA TYR A 395 -9.11 -5.97 -9.05
C TYR A 395 -8.54 -4.57 -9.29
N LEU A 396 -7.59 -4.11 -8.46
CA LEU A 396 -6.80 -2.92 -8.80
C LEU A 396 -5.96 -3.18 -10.06
N ASP A 397 -5.34 -4.36 -10.19
CA ASP A 397 -4.60 -4.73 -11.39
C ASP A 397 -5.51 -4.67 -12.63
N GLU A 398 -6.74 -5.20 -12.53
CA GLU A 398 -7.72 -5.18 -13.63
C GLU A 398 -8.09 -3.74 -14.05
N LEU A 399 -8.31 -2.85 -13.07
CA LEU A 399 -8.55 -1.44 -13.34
C LEU A 399 -7.35 -0.76 -14.04
N LEU A 400 -6.12 -1.09 -13.63
CA LEU A 400 -4.91 -0.54 -14.23
C LEU A 400 -4.62 -1.14 -15.62
N ASP A 401 -4.95 -2.40 -15.87
CA ASP A 401 -4.94 -2.98 -17.23
C ASP A 401 -5.91 -2.22 -18.15
N SER A 402 -7.08 -1.81 -17.64
CA SER A 402 -8.00 -0.93 -18.38
C SER A 402 -7.43 0.48 -18.59
N ALA A 403 -6.75 1.05 -17.58
CA ALA A 403 -6.04 2.33 -17.73
C ALA A 403 -4.95 2.30 -18.81
N ILE A 404 -4.20 1.19 -18.91
CA ILE A 404 -3.20 0.98 -19.96
C ILE A 404 -3.89 0.95 -21.33
N LYS A 405 -5.00 0.20 -21.47
CA LYS A 405 -5.75 0.13 -22.74
C LYS A 405 -6.30 1.50 -23.18
N PHE A 406 -6.72 2.32 -22.23
CA PHE A 406 -7.20 3.69 -22.50
C PHE A 406 -6.08 4.73 -22.59
N ASN A 407 -4.81 4.36 -22.38
CA ASN A 407 -3.66 5.27 -22.29
C ASN A 407 -3.89 6.42 -21.30
N TYR A 408 -4.53 6.15 -20.16
CA TYR A 408 -4.95 7.18 -19.22
C TYR A 408 -3.86 7.54 -18.19
N GLN A 409 -3.11 8.61 -18.45
CA GLN A 409 -1.91 8.98 -17.68
C GLN A 409 -2.14 9.09 -16.16
N GLU A 410 -3.21 9.76 -15.72
CA GLU A 410 -3.47 9.97 -14.28
C GLU A 410 -3.71 8.65 -13.55
N ALA A 411 -4.43 7.71 -14.16
CA ALA A 411 -4.68 6.38 -13.58
C ALA A 411 -3.37 5.61 -13.41
N LEU A 412 -2.47 5.69 -14.39
CA LEU A 412 -1.18 5.02 -14.35
C LEU A 412 -0.27 5.63 -13.27
N PHE A 413 -0.26 6.96 -13.16
CA PHE A 413 0.45 7.66 -12.09
C PHE A 413 -0.06 7.26 -10.70
N GLN A 414 -1.37 7.38 -10.47
CA GLN A 414 -2.00 7.01 -9.20
C GLN A 414 -1.88 5.50 -8.91
N GLY A 415 -1.83 4.66 -9.94
CA GLY A 415 -1.56 3.23 -9.84
C GLY A 415 -0.17 2.95 -9.27
N ALA A 416 0.87 3.63 -9.77
CA ALA A 416 2.22 3.53 -9.22
C ALA A 416 2.25 3.97 -7.74
N VAL A 417 1.65 5.14 -7.44
CA VAL A 417 1.49 5.64 -6.06
C VAL A 417 0.75 4.62 -5.16
N ALA A 418 -0.28 3.94 -5.68
CA ALA A 418 -1.00 2.93 -4.92
C ALA A 418 -0.09 1.75 -4.53
N TYR A 419 0.77 1.27 -5.43
CA TYR A 419 1.70 0.19 -5.11
C TYR A 419 2.80 0.61 -4.13
N SER A 420 3.22 1.88 -4.10
CA SER A 420 4.15 2.38 -3.08
C SER A 420 3.54 2.32 -1.67
N GLN A 421 2.21 2.39 -1.55
CA GLN A 421 1.48 2.27 -0.28
C GLN A 421 1.11 0.82 0.07
N ILE A 422 0.76 0.00 -0.92
CA ILE A 422 0.32 -1.40 -0.74
C ILE A 422 1.50 -2.32 -0.44
N THR A 423 2.63 -2.16 -1.13
CA THR A 423 3.78 -3.09 -1.03
C THR A 423 4.43 -3.11 0.35
N PRO A 424 4.62 -1.98 1.07
CA PRO A 424 5.10 -2.00 2.45
C PRO A 424 4.25 -2.83 3.41
N ILE A 425 2.94 -2.93 3.14
CA ILE A 425 2.01 -3.77 3.92
C ILE A 425 2.33 -5.25 3.67
N ALA A 426 2.50 -5.63 2.40
CA ALA A 426 2.89 -6.98 2.01
C ALA A 426 4.26 -7.39 2.61
N ILE A 427 5.24 -6.48 2.62
CA ILE A 427 6.55 -6.69 3.26
C ILE A 427 6.39 -6.97 4.75
N LYS A 428 5.63 -6.14 5.48
CA LYS A 428 5.42 -6.30 6.94
C LYS A 428 4.75 -7.62 7.30
N GLN A 429 3.91 -8.15 6.40
CA GLN A 429 3.16 -9.38 6.60
C GLN A 429 3.86 -10.64 6.11
N GLY A 430 4.96 -10.51 5.36
CA GLY A 430 5.65 -11.65 4.75
C GLY A 430 4.86 -12.29 3.61
N LEU A 431 4.17 -11.48 2.79
CA LEU A 431 3.37 -11.96 1.64
C LEU A 431 4.22 -12.03 0.36
N HIS A 432 5.18 -12.96 0.30
CA HIS A 432 6.15 -13.09 -0.81
C HIS A 432 5.53 -13.19 -2.20
N HIS A 433 4.45 -13.97 -2.30
CA HIS A 433 3.83 -14.26 -3.60
C HIS A 433 3.18 -13.03 -4.24
N GLU A 434 3.00 -11.94 -3.49
CA GLU A 434 2.44 -10.70 -4.03
C GLU A 434 3.48 -9.88 -4.82
N PHE A 435 4.78 -10.04 -4.57
CA PHE A 435 5.80 -9.21 -5.24
C PHE A 435 5.87 -9.45 -6.74
N ILE A 436 5.76 -10.71 -7.19
CA ILE A 436 5.77 -11.04 -8.62
C ILE A 436 4.67 -10.26 -9.34
N SER A 437 3.45 -10.30 -8.81
CA SER A 437 2.31 -9.61 -9.43
C SER A 437 2.41 -8.08 -9.33
N VAL A 438 3.03 -7.55 -8.26
CA VAL A 438 3.31 -6.11 -8.15
C VAL A 438 4.34 -5.67 -9.20
N TYR A 439 5.45 -6.41 -9.37
CA TYR A 439 6.48 -6.09 -10.35
C TYR A 439 5.96 -6.22 -11.78
N ASP A 440 5.19 -7.27 -12.09
CA ASP A 440 4.57 -7.44 -13.40
C ASP A 440 3.68 -6.24 -13.76
N MET A 441 2.89 -5.71 -12.81
CA MET A 441 2.04 -4.55 -13.08
C MET A 441 2.86 -3.25 -13.19
N LEU A 442 3.84 -3.02 -12.31
CA LEU A 442 4.72 -1.85 -12.41
C LEU A 442 5.49 -1.82 -13.73
N ASP A 443 5.95 -2.98 -14.21
CA ASP A 443 6.61 -3.11 -15.52
C ASP A 443 5.65 -2.79 -16.67
N LYS A 444 4.42 -3.30 -16.64
CA LYS A 444 3.38 -2.94 -17.62
C LYS A 444 3.12 -1.43 -17.64
N ILE A 445 3.04 -0.80 -16.47
CA ILE A 445 2.87 0.66 -16.35
C ILE A 445 4.09 1.39 -16.93
N ALA A 446 5.32 0.95 -16.60
CA ALA A 446 6.55 1.54 -17.12
C ALA A 446 6.65 1.44 -18.65
N ILE A 447 6.36 0.27 -19.22
CA ILE A 447 6.38 0.04 -20.67
C ILE A 447 5.31 0.91 -21.36
N SER A 448 4.11 0.99 -20.79
CA SER A 448 3.04 1.88 -21.30
C SER A 448 3.47 3.35 -21.24
N ALA A 449 4.11 3.77 -20.14
CA ALA A 449 4.61 5.13 -19.98
C ALA A 449 5.72 5.46 -21.00
N LEU A 450 6.65 4.53 -21.25
CA LEU A 450 7.69 4.69 -22.27
C LEU A 450 7.10 4.80 -23.68
N THR A 451 6.11 3.96 -24.01
CA THR A 451 5.46 3.93 -25.32
C THR A 451 4.69 5.22 -25.60
N ASN A 452 4.00 5.75 -24.58
CA ASN A 452 3.16 6.95 -24.68
C ASN A 452 3.88 8.25 -24.27
N LYS A 453 5.19 8.19 -23.95
CA LYS A 453 6.01 9.33 -23.50
C LYS A 453 5.54 10.01 -22.20
N PHE A 454 4.96 9.25 -21.28
CA PHE A 454 4.54 9.75 -19.97
C PHE A 454 5.69 9.78 -18.95
N ASN A 455 6.64 10.71 -19.11
CA ASN A 455 7.84 10.82 -18.26
C ASN A 455 7.52 10.90 -16.75
N VAL A 456 6.42 11.58 -16.38
CA VAL A 456 5.99 11.71 -14.98
C VAL A 456 5.58 10.36 -14.38
N VAL A 457 4.88 9.53 -15.15
CA VAL A 457 4.47 8.18 -14.73
C VAL A 457 5.71 7.29 -14.57
N LEU A 458 6.65 7.36 -15.52
CA LEU A 458 7.89 6.60 -15.45
C LEU A 458 8.71 6.96 -14.21
N GLY A 459 8.86 8.26 -13.91
CA GLY A 459 9.51 8.73 -12.69
C GLY A 459 8.84 8.17 -11.43
N GLU A 460 7.51 8.14 -11.39
CA GLU A 460 6.78 7.61 -10.23
C GLU A 460 6.91 6.08 -10.08
N VAL A 461 7.00 5.32 -11.17
CA VAL A 461 7.31 3.89 -11.11
C VAL A 461 8.70 3.67 -10.52
N ILE A 462 9.69 4.45 -10.93
CA ILE A 462 11.05 4.39 -10.40
C ILE A 462 11.07 4.76 -8.90
N ASN A 463 10.34 5.80 -8.50
CA ASN A 463 10.17 6.17 -7.09
C ASN A 463 9.51 5.04 -6.28
N THR A 464 8.52 4.37 -6.87
CA THR A 464 7.82 3.25 -6.23
C THR A 464 8.77 2.07 -5.99
N TYR A 465 9.55 1.67 -7.00
CA TYR A 465 10.60 0.65 -6.83
C TYR A 465 11.61 1.05 -5.74
N THR A 466 12.03 2.32 -5.73
CA THR A 466 12.96 2.86 -4.73
C THR A 466 12.38 2.77 -3.31
N ALA A 467 11.11 3.11 -3.13
CA ALA A 467 10.42 3.02 -1.85
C ALA A 467 10.31 1.56 -1.35
N ILE A 468 10.01 0.62 -2.26
CA ILE A 468 9.95 -0.82 -1.96
C ILE A 468 11.33 -1.32 -1.51
N MET A 469 12.38 -0.97 -2.24
CA MET A 469 13.77 -1.31 -1.91
C MET A 469 14.17 -0.80 -0.52
N SER A 470 13.92 0.48 -0.21
CA SER A 470 14.18 1.07 1.11
C SER A 470 13.46 0.31 2.23
N GLN A 471 12.20 -0.06 2.00
CA GLN A 471 11.41 -0.79 2.99
C GLN A 471 11.94 -2.22 3.20
N MET A 472 12.36 -2.92 2.15
CA MET A 472 12.94 -4.27 2.24
C MET A 472 14.27 -4.28 3.03
N ILE A 473 15.15 -3.31 2.75
CA ILE A 473 16.46 -3.19 3.42
C ILE A 473 16.28 -2.82 4.89
N SER A 474 15.48 -1.79 5.19
CA SER A 474 15.24 -1.31 6.56
C SER A 474 14.57 -2.36 7.46
N THR A 475 13.69 -3.19 6.92
CA THR A 475 13.03 -4.27 7.68
C THR A 475 13.84 -5.56 7.79
N ARG A 476 15.02 -5.64 7.14
CA ARG A 476 15.85 -6.86 7.04
C ARG A 476 15.01 -8.04 6.56
N TYR A 477 14.32 -7.85 5.43
CA TYR A 477 13.40 -8.85 4.90
C TYR A 477 14.05 -10.24 4.83
N PHE A 478 13.36 -11.31 5.22
CA PHE A 478 14.05 -12.58 5.47
C PHE A 478 14.66 -13.22 4.22
N ASN A 479 14.12 -12.92 3.03
CA ASN A 479 14.64 -13.34 1.73
C ASN A 479 15.27 -12.16 0.96
N LEU A 480 15.85 -11.17 1.68
CA LEU A 480 16.33 -9.92 1.09
C LEU A 480 17.16 -10.12 -0.18
N LYS A 481 18.11 -11.07 -0.18
CA LYS A 481 18.97 -11.31 -1.35
C LYS A 481 18.18 -11.66 -2.62
N ILE A 482 17.19 -12.55 -2.51
CA ILE A 482 16.41 -13.01 -3.67
C ILE A 482 15.48 -11.89 -4.14
N GLU A 483 14.74 -11.26 -3.22
CA GLU A 483 13.76 -10.24 -3.57
C GLU A 483 14.41 -8.94 -4.05
N LEU A 484 15.51 -8.52 -3.42
CA LEU A 484 16.28 -7.36 -3.87
C LEU A 484 16.87 -7.60 -5.25
N GLY A 485 17.44 -8.79 -5.50
CA GLY A 485 17.94 -9.16 -6.83
C GLY A 485 16.84 -9.13 -7.89
N SER A 486 15.65 -9.64 -7.58
CA SER A 486 14.48 -9.57 -8.48
C SER A 486 14.07 -8.11 -8.74
N LEU A 487 13.92 -7.30 -7.69
CA LEU A 487 13.55 -5.89 -7.79
C LEU A 487 14.56 -5.11 -8.65
N MET A 488 15.86 -5.29 -8.38
CA MET A 488 16.93 -4.64 -9.12
C MET A 488 16.98 -5.09 -10.58
N GLU A 489 16.57 -6.34 -10.87
CA GLU A 489 16.43 -6.81 -12.25
C GLU A 489 15.33 -6.07 -13.02
N HIS A 490 14.16 -5.84 -12.42
CA HIS A 490 13.11 -5.05 -13.03
C HIS A 490 13.55 -3.59 -13.21
N LEU A 491 14.12 -3.00 -12.17
CA LEU A 491 14.59 -1.62 -12.18
C LEU A 491 15.67 -1.37 -13.26
N ARG A 492 16.69 -2.25 -13.36
CA ARG A 492 17.76 -2.11 -14.36
C ARG A 492 17.24 -2.29 -15.79
N LYS A 493 16.21 -3.11 -16.00
CA LYS A 493 15.56 -3.26 -17.32
C LYS A 493 14.83 -1.98 -17.70
N ILE A 494 14.05 -1.40 -16.78
CA ILE A 494 13.35 -0.13 -17.02
C ILE A 494 14.34 0.99 -17.34
N ILE A 495 15.43 1.11 -16.58
CA ILE A 495 16.48 2.10 -16.83
C ILE A 495 17.12 1.89 -18.21
N LEU A 496 17.46 0.65 -18.55
CA LEU A 496 18.02 0.31 -19.85
C LEU A 496 17.06 0.64 -21.00
N TYR A 497 15.77 0.31 -20.87
CA TYR A 497 14.77 0.63 -21.88
C TYR A 497 14.56 2.13 -22.03
N THR A 498 14.60 2.88 -20.92
CA THR A 498 14.53 4.34 -20.93
C THR A 498 15.74 4.93 -21.67
N TYR A 499 16.95 4.44 -21.36
CA TYR A 499 18.17 4.84 -22.05
C TYR A 499 18.13 4.53 -23.55
N VAL A 500 17.67 3.34 -23.94
CA VAL A 500 17.51 2.98 -25.36
C VAL A 500 16.49 3.89 -26.04
N ALA A 501 15.38 4.23 -25.37
CA ALA A 501 14.38 5.15 -25.91
C ALA A 501 14.92 6.58 -26.08
N MET A 502 15.75 7.06 -25.16
CA MET A 502 16.44 8.36 -25.25
C MET A 502 17.42 8.39 -26.42
N THR A 503 18.30 7.39 -26.52
CA THR A 503 19.31 7.30 -27.58
C THR A 503 18.69 7.11 -28.97
N ALA A 504 17.53 6.47 -29.06
CA ALA A 504 16.76 6.37 -30.30
C ALA A 504 15.98 7.66 -30.66
N GLY A 505 16.00 8.68 -29.81
CA GLY A 505 15.24 9.93 -30.00
C GLY A 505 13.72 9.78 -29.81
N VAL A 506 13.28 8.69 -29.18
CA VAL A 506 11.85 8.44 -28.88
C VAL A 506 11.41 9.23 -27.65
N LEU A 507 12.28 9.28 -26.64
CA LEU A 507 12.09 10.01 -25.38
C LEU A 507 13.02 11.22 -25.33
N ASP A 508 12.57 12.33 -24.73
CA ASP A 508 13.42 13.50 -24.53
C ASP A 508 14.52 13.19 -23.53
N ASP A 509 15.77 13.43 -23.93
CA ASP A 509 16.95 13.34 -23.07
C ASP A 509 17.05 14.57 -22.14
N SER A 510 16.03 14.73 -21.30
CA SER A 510 15.94 15.86 -20.37
C SER A 510 16.64 15.54 -19.04
N PHE A 511 17.26 16.57 -18.46
CA PHE A 511 17.90 16.49 -17.14
C PHE A 511 16.97 15.90 -16.07
N VAL A 512 15.68 16.23 -16.08
CA VAL A 512 14.68 15.70 -15.14
C VAL A 512 14.56 14.18 -15.25
N THR A 513 14.51 13.65 -16.47
CA THR A 513 14.37 12.20 -16.69
C THR A 513 15.64 11.47 -16.27
N GLN A 514 16.81 12.05 -16.54
CA GLN A 514 18.08 11.49 -16.10
C GLN A 514 18.22 11.49 -14.56
N THR A 515 17.85 12.57 -13.88
CA THR A 515 17.85 12.62 -12.41
C THR A 515 16.90 11.59 -11.79
N ASN A 516 15.73 11.37 -12.39
CA ASN A 516 14.81 10.33 -11.95
C ASN A 516 15.42 8.93 -12.11
N LEU A 517 16.16 8.67 -13.19
CA LEU A 517 16.86 7.39 -13.40
C LEU A 517 18.01 7.16 -12.40
N ALA A 518 18.63 8.24 -11.90
CA ALA A 518 19.71 8.17 -10.92
C ALA A 518 19.20 7.95 -9.48
N THR A 519 17.99 8.44 -9.17
CA THR A 519 17.38 8.44 -7.83
C THR A 519 17.45 7.11 -7.06
N PRO A 520 17.16 5.95 -7.68
CA PRO A 520 17.25 4.67 -6.95
C PRO A 520 18.66 4.38 -6.44
N PHE A 521 19.67 4.74 -7.22
CA PHE A 521 21.06 4.49 -6.89
C PHE A 521 21.52 5.42 -5.78
N ASP A 522 21.17 6.71 -5.84
CA ASP A 522 21.51 7.68 -4.79
C ASP A 522 20.93 7.24 -3.44
N ASN A 523 19.67 6.80 -3.47
CA ASN A 523 19.01 6.25 -2.29
C ASN A 523 19.68 4.94 -1.81
N LEU A 524 20.08 4.05 -2.73
CA LEU A 524 20.78 2.81 -2.38
C LEU A 524 22.16 3.09 -1.76
N SER A 525 22.91 4.05 -2.30
CA SER A 525 24.17 4.54 -1.73
C SER A 525 23.96 5.04 -0.30
N SER A 526 22.99 5.93 -0.09
CA SER A 526 22.65 6.44 1.24
C SER A 526 22.30 5.31 2.23
N LEU A 527 21.51 4.32 1.78
CA LEU A 527 21.17 3.15 2.59
C LEU A 527 22.40 2.29 2.94
N ILE A 528 23.37 2.14 2.04
CA ILE A 528 24.63 1.42 2.31
C ILE A 528 25.38 2.10 3.47
N PHE A 529 25.53 3.42 3.43
CA PHE A 529 26.16 4.18 4.53
C PHE A 529 25.39 4.02 5.85
N GLN A 530 24.06 4.11 5.81
CA GLN A 530 23.22 3.93 6.99
C GLN A 530 23.35 2.51 7.57
N VAL A 531 23.30 1.48 6.72
CA VAL A 531 23.43 0.08 7.13
C VAL A 531 24.82 -0.19 7.70
N ALA A 532 25.88 0.36 7.11
CA ALA A 532 27.24 0.26 7.65
C ALA A 532 27.34 0.85 9.06
N LYS A 533 26.82 2.06 9.25
CA LYS A 533 26.77 2.72 10.56
C LYS A 533 25.99 1.90 11.59
N VAL A 534 24.79 1.43 11.23
CA VAL A 534 23.95 0.60 12.11
C VAL A 534 24.64 -0.71 12.45
N ALA A 535 25.35 -1.34 11.51
CA ALA A 535 26.13 -2.55 11.76
C ALA A 535 27.27 -2.30 12.75
N THR A 536 27.99 -1.18 12.63
CA THR A 536 29.04 -0.77 13.57
C THR A 536 28.47 -0.38 14.94
N GLU A 537 27.23 0.11 15.06
CA GLU A 537 26.63 0.47 16.35
C GLU A 537 25.84 -0.69 17.01
N ALA A 538 25.55 -1.75 16.25
CA ALA A 538 24.70 -2.85 16.71
C ALA A 538 25.30 -3.68 17.86
N LYS A 539 24.40 -4.31 18.62
CA LYS A 539 24.73 -5.34 19.63
C LYS A 539 25.22 -6.62 18.93
N PRO A 540 26.08 -7.45 19.56
CA PRO A 540 26.68 -8.63 18.93
C PRO A 540 25.70 -9.61 18.26
N ASN A 541 24.49 -9.76 18.81
CA ASN A 541 23.46 -10.65 18.26
C ASN A 541 22.81 -10.13 16.96
N ASP A 542 22.79 -8.82 16.75
CA ASP A 542 22.20 -8.18 15.56
C ASP A 542 23.27 -7.72 14.56
N GLU A 543 24.51 -7.51 15.02
CA GLU A 543 25.66 -7.11 14.19
C GLU A 543 25.82 -8.02 12.97
N LYS A 544 25.88 -9.34 13.18
CA LYS A 544 26.04 -10.32 12.09
C LYS A 544 24.94 -10.20 11.03
N LYS A 545 23.70 -9.90 11.44
CA LYS A 545 22.56 -9.76 10.52
C LYS A 545 22.69 -8.48 9.70
N TRP A 546 23.08 -7.37 10.33
CA TRP A 546 23.27 -6.10 9.63
C TRP A 546 24.46 -6.12 8.68
N LYS A 547 25.55 -6.79 9.05
CA LYS A 547 26.67 -7.04 8.14
C LYS A 547 26.28 -7.88 6.93
N HIS A 548 25.45 -8.91 7.13
CA HIS A 548 24.91 -9.67 6.00
C HIS A 548 24.08 -8.80 5.06
N VAL A 549 23.20 -7.94 5.61
CA VAL A 549 22.43 -6.98 4.81
C VAL A 549 23.36 -6.02 4.07
N PHE A 550 24.39 -5.49 4.73
CA PHE A 550 25.40 -4.62 4.11
C PHE A 550 26.01 -5.27 2.86
N PHE A 551 26.56 -6.49 2.99
CA PHE A 551 27.19 -7.17 1.86
C PHE A 551 26.20 -7.51 0.74
N VAL A 552 24.96 -7.86 1.07
CA VAL A 552 23.92 -8.11 0.05
C VAL A 552 23.64 -6.82 -0.74
N VAL A 553 23.46 -5.69 -0.06
CA VAL A 553 23.10 -4.43 -0.73
C VAL A 553 24.27 -3.89 -1.57
N VAL A 554 25.50 -3.95 -1.05
CA VAL A 554 26.72 -3.58 -1.78
C VAL A 554 26.89 -4.44 -3.03
N GLU A 555 26.72 -5.76 -2.91
CA GLU A 555 26.85 -6.68 -4.04
C GLU A 555 25.77 -6.47 -5.11
N GLU A 556 24.51 -6.22 -4.72
CA GLU A 556 23.41 -5.97 -5.67
C GLU A 556 23.59 -4.65 -6.42
N LEU A 557 24.05 -3.59 -5.74
CA LEU A 557 24.40 -2.33 -6.40
C LEU A 557 25.51 -2.56 -7.43
N ARG A 558 26.61 -3.19 -7.01
CA ARG A 558 27.74 -3.51 -7.87
C ARG A 558 27.32 -4.33 -9.09
N SER A 559 26.55 -5.41 -8.89
CA SER A 559 26.04 -6.26 -9.97
C SER A 559 25.14 -5.49 -10.92
N THR A 560 24.38 -4.52 -10.43
CA THR A 560 23.51 -3.68 -11.26
C THR A 560 24.33 -2.69 -12.09
N LEU A 561 25.28 -1.98 -11.47
CA LEU A 561 26.19 -1.08 -12.18
C LEU A 561 26.98 -1.83 -13.26
N ARG A 562 27.41 -3.06 -12.96
CA ARG A 562 28.07 -3.96 -13.91
C ARG A 562 27.20 -4.28 -15.11
N PHE A 563 25.93 -4.65 -14.88
CA PHE A 563 25.00 -4.93 -15.97
C PHE A 563 24.76 -3.69 -16.84
N LEU A 564 24.55 -2.52 -16.20
CA LEU A 564 24.30 -1.28 -16.93
C LEU A 564 25.53 -0.84 -17.74
N SER A 565 26.74 -0.96 -17.18
CA SER A 565 27.97 -0.61 -17.91
C SER A 565 28.17 -1.46 -19.16
N GLU A 566 27.91 -2.78 -19.08
CA GLU A 566 27.99 -3.70 -20.22
C GLU A 566 26.94 -3.45 -21.31
N LYS A 567 25.74 -2.99 -20.94
CA LYS A 567 24.62 -2.83 -21.85
C LYS A 567 24.52 -1.43 -22.46
N MET A 568 24.82 -0.39 -21.68
CA MET A 568 24.81 0.99 -22.17
C MET A 568 26.05 1.30 -23.02
N LYS A 569 27.23 0.79 -22.62
CA LYS A 569 28.53 1.02 -23.31
C LYS A 569 28.76 2.48 -23.72
N ASN A 570 28.36 3.42 -22.87
CA ASN A 570 28.48 4.84 -23.15
C ASN A 570 28.98 5.56 -21.88
N PRO A 571 30.31 5.79 -21.79
CA PRO A 571 30.91 6.46 -20.64
C PRO A 571 30.58 7.96 -20.61
N ASN A 572 30.08 8.51 -21.72
CA ASN A 572 29.80 9.93 -21.86
C ASN A 572 28.40 10.31 -21.34
N HIS A 573 27.57 9.33 -20.95
CA HIS A 573 26.20 9.56 -20.52
C HIS A 573 26.15 10.16 -19.10
N ILE A 574 25.25 11.13 -18.86
CA ILE A 574 25.20 11.87 -17.58
C ILE A 574 25.02 10.97 -16.35
N LEU A 575 24.29 9.85 -16.45
CA LEU A 575 24.17 8.87 -15.36
C LEU A 575 25.52 8.31 -14.88
N VAL A 576 26.53 8.27 -15.76
CA VAL A 576 27.88 7.82 -15.41
C VAL A 576 28.52 8.77 -14.41
N ASN A 577 28.16 10.06 -14.42
CA ASN A 577 28.58 11.01 -13.39
C ASN A 577 28.17 10.51 -11.99
N THR A 578 26.88 10.25 -11.80
CA THR A 578 26.33 9.73 -10.54
C THR A 578 26.91 8.37 -10.17
N PHE A 579 27.12 7.49 -11.16
CA PHE A 579 27.73 6.17 -10.90
C PHE A 579 29.19 6.29 -10.47
N GLY A 580 29.97 7.20 -11.06
CA GLY A 580 31.35 7.48 -10.66
C GLY A 580 31.43 7.94 -9.21
N ASP A 581 30.67 8.97 -8.85
CA ASP A 581 30.61 9.49 -7.47
C ASP A 581 30.26 8.38 -6.46
N MET A 582 29.27 7.56 -6.79
CA MET A 582 28.83 6.45 -5.95
C MET A 582 29.85 5.32 -5.82
N ILE A 583 30.56 4.99 -6.90
CA ILE A 583 31.65 4.02 -6.86
C ILE A 583 32.75 4.53 -5.94
N ALA A 584 33.09 5.82 -6.03
CA ALA A 584 34.09 6.46 -5.17
C ALA A 584 33.69 6.41 -3.70
N ASP A 585 32.46 6.84 -3.38
CA ASP A 585 31.94 6.92 -2.02
C ASP A 585 31.87 5.55 -1.35
N ILE A 586 31.31 4.56 -2.04
CA ILE A 586 31.17 3.20 -1.49
C ILE A 586 32.53 2.51 -1.42
N GLY A 587 33.40 2.69 -2.42
CA GLY A 587 34.76 2.19 -2.40
C GLY A 587 35.57 2.73 -1.22
N CYS A 588 35.48 4.03 -0.96
CA CYS A 588 36.11 4.68 0.19
C CYS A 588 35.52 4.20 1.52
N LEU A 589 34.19 4.04 1.61
CA LEU A 589 33.54 3.46 2.78
C LEU A 589 34.04 2.05 3.07
N LEU A 590 34.09 1.17 2.07
CA LEU A 590 34.59 -0.20 2.22
C LEU A 590 36.03 -0.21 2.73
N LEU A 591 36.90 0.66 2.19
CA LEU A 591 38.27 0.84 2.67
C LEU A 591 38.33 1.31 4.12
N ASP A 592 37.45 2.22 4.54
CA ASP A 592 37.38 2.68 5.92
C ASP A 592 36.96 1.57 6.89
N LEU A 593 35.99 0.75 6.49
CA LEU A 593 35.55 -0.40 7.28
C LEU A 593 36.65 -1.46 7.45
N THR A 594 37.65 -1.54 6.56
CA THR A 594 38.77 -2.49 6.74
C THR A 594 39.65 -2.21 7.96
N GLN A 595 39.62 -0.98 8.49
CA GLN A 595 40.37 -0.56 9.69
C GLN A 595 39.50 -0.54 10.96
N ASP A 596 38.19 -0.79 10.85
CA ASP A 596 37.29 -0.83 11.99
C ASP A 596 37.39 -2.20 12.71
N ASP A 597 37.71 -2.18 14.00
CA ASP A 597 37.84 -3.37 14.85
C ASP A 597 36.62 -4.29 14.76
N LYS A 598 35.41 -3.73 14.62
CA LYS A 598 34.19 -4.53 14.51
C LYS A 598 34.16 -5.36 13.24
N TRP A 599 34.81 -4.92 12.16
CA TRP A 599 34.79 -5.58 10.86
C TRP A 599 35.99 -6.50 10.60
N THR A 600 36.88 -6.68 11.58
CA THR A 600 38.09 -7.50 11.48
C THR A 600 37.85 -8.91 10.90
N LYS A 601 36.75 -9.57 11.27
CA LYS A 601 36.40 -10.93 10.79
C LYS A 601 35.98 -10.96 9.32
N ASP A 602 35.49 -9.83 8.82
CA ASP A 602 34.93 -9.67 7.48
C ASP A 602 35.91 -8.93 6.54
N LYS A 603 37.11 -8.61 7.02
CA LYS A 603 38.14 -7.83 6.31
C LYS A 603 38.47 -8.37 4.92
N ALA A 604 38.63 -9.69 4.78
CA ALA A 604 38.93 -10.31 3.48
C ALA A 604 37.78 -10.14 2.46
N GLU A 605 36.53 -10.18 2.91
CA GLU A 605 35.38 -9.93 2.02
C GLU A 605 35.28 -8.44 1.68
N LEU A 606 35.57 -7.53 2.63
CA LEU A 606 35.65 -6.09 2.35
C LEU A 606 36.72 -5.77 1.30
N GLU A 607 37.94 -6.29 1.46
CA GLU A 607 39.04 -6.10 0.50
C GLU A 607 38.68 -6.63 -0.89
N LYS A 608 38.01 -7.79 -0.95
CA LYS A 608 37.50 -8.34 -2.20
C LYS A 608 36.44 -7.44 -2.85
N GLN A 609 35.53 -6.88 -2.07
CA GLN A 609 34.52 -5.93 -2.58
C GLN A 609 35.16 -4.63 -3.07
N VAL A 610 36.15 -4.07 -2.36
CA VAL A 610 36.94 -2.92 -2.83
C VAL A 610 37.60 -3.24 -4.17
N GLY A 611 38.21 -4.41 -4.28
CA GLY A 611 38.80 -4.91 -5.52
C GLY A 611 37.78 -4.99 -6.66
N TRP A 612 36.51 -5.29 -6.41
CA TRP A 612 35.52 -5.26 -7.50
C TRP A 612 35.04 -3.85 -7.84
N TYR A 613 34.88 -2.96 -6.86
CA TYR A 613 34.45 -1.58 -7.08
C TYR A 613 35.50 -0.77 -7.83
N ILE A 614 36.79 -0.99 -7.59
CA ILE A 614 37.85 -0.27 -8.31
C ILE A 614 37.81 -0.59 -9.80
N PHE A 615 37.71 -1.88 -10.18
CA PHE A 615 37.57 -2.32 -11.57
C PHE A 615 36.20 -1.99 -12.18
N GLN A 616 35.18 -1.68 -11.38
CA GLN A 616 33.86 -1.29 -11.89
C GLN A 616 33.92 -0.02 -12.74
N THR A 617 34.86 0.89 -12.46
CA THR A 617 35.08 2.11 -13.26
C THR A 617 35.49 1.77 -14.70
N GLU A 618 36.45 0.87 -14.88
CA GLU A 618 37.00 0.47 -16.18
C GLU A 618 35.94 -0.14 -17.11
N TRP A 619 34.97 -0.85 -16.54
CA TRP A 619 33.92 -1.53 -17.30
C TRP A 619 32.99 -0.58 -18.08
N PHE A 620 32.86 0.68 -17.68
CA PHE A 620 32.10 1.67 -18.45
C PHE A 620 32.81 2.11 -19.72
N ALA A 621 34.15 2.04 -19.75
CA ALA A 621 34.95 2.38 -20.91
C ALA A 621 35.38 1.14 -21.72
N HIS A 622 35.14 -0.08 -21.25
CA HIS A 622 35.56 -1.30 -21.94
C HIS A 622 34.88 -1.44 -23.32
N ASP A 623 35.65 -1.74 -24.37
CA ASP A 623 35.20 -1.86 -25.77
C ASP A 623 34.49 -0.65 -26.40
N VAL A 624 34.51 0.51 -25.76
CA VAL A 624 33.98 1.76 -26.33
C VAL A 624 34.94 2.26 -27.43
N LYS A 625 34.41 2.59 -28.61
CA LYS A 625 35.20 3.05 -29.77
C LYS A 625 35.60 4.53 -29.72
N LYS A 626 34.83 5.33 -28.99
CA LYS A 626 34.92 6.79 -28.97
C LYS A 626 34.56 7.33 -27.58
N ILE A 627 35.44 8.11 -26.97
CA ILE A 627 35.24 8.73 -25.64
C ILE A 627 35.30 10.25 -25.78
N LYS A 628 34.36 10.95 -25.13
CA LYS A 628 34.34 12.42 -25.08
C LYS A 628 34.98 12.88 -23.78
N ASP A 629 35.74 13.97 -23.86
CA ASP A 629 36.13 14.71 -22.66
C ASP A 629 34.91 15.41 -22.07
N ASN A 630 34.31 14.81 -21.04
CA ASN A 630 33.18 15.36 -20.34
C ASN A 630 33.18 14.97 -18.85
N LEU A 631 32.36 15.67 -18.06
CA LEU A 631 32.24 15.44 -16.62
C LEU A 631 31.85 13.99 -16.26
N ALA A 632 31.10 13.32 -17.13
CA ALA A 632 30.63 11.97 -16.87
C ALA A 632 31.75 10.93 -16.98
N PHE A 633 32.68 11.07 -17.93
CA PHE A 633 33.86 10.21 -18.00
C PHE A 633 34.88 10.59 -16.91
N ASP A 634 35.07 11.88 -16.65
CA ASP A 634 35.98 12.38 -15.60
C ASP A 634 35.61 11.83 -14.21
N SER A 635 34.31 11.69 -13.90
CA SER A 635 33.87 11.10 -12.63
C SER A 635 34.38 9.67 -12.38
N LEU A 636 34.57 8.87 -13.44
CA LEU A 636 35.13 7.51 -13.33
C LEU A 636 36.62 7.54 -13.00
N VAL A 637 37.34 8.50 -13.58
CA VAL A 637 38.77 8.75 -13.30
C VAL A 637 38.92 9.23 -11.86
N GLU A 638 38.10 10.21 -11.45
CA GLU A 638 38.06 10.74 -10.08
C GLU A 638 37.72 9.65 -9.07
N ALA A 639 36.79 8.74 -9.39
CA ALA A 639 36.46 7.61 -8.52
C ALA A 639 37.65 6.69 -8.27
N ALA A 640 38.36 6.28 -9.32
CA ALA A 640 39.57 5.47 -9.19
C ALA A 640 40.67 6.20 -8.40
N ALA A 641 40.84 7.51 -8.63
CA ALA A 641 41.84 8.34 -7.94
C ALA A 641 41.55 8.48 -6.45
N LYS A 642 40.31 8.82 -6.07
CA LYS A 642 39.86 8.93 -4.67
C LYS A 642 40.05 7.60 -3.93
N MET A 643 39.62 6.49 -4.54
CA MET A 643 39.80 5.16 -3.96
C MET A 643 41.28 4.81 -3.78
N GLY A 644 42.15 5.13 -4.76
CA GLY A 644 43.59 4.90 -4.66
C GLY A 644 44.26 5.72 -3.56
N LEU A 645 43.92 7.00 -3.42
CA LEU A 645 44.39 7.86 -2.33
C LEU A 645 43.93 7.34 -0.96
N ARG A 646 42.65 6.95 -0.85
CA ARG A 646 42.10 6.38 0.39
C ARG A 646 42.75 5.04 0.74
N ALA A 647 43.05 4.21 -0.26
CA ALA A 647 43.71 2.93 -0.06
C ALA A 647 45.10 3.08 0.57
N LEU A 648 45.90 4.07 0.13
CA LEU A 648 47.20 4.37 0.74
C LEU A 648 47.08 4.81 2.21
N GLN A 649 46.08 5.63 2.55
CA GLN A 649 45.81 6.01 3.95
C GLN A 649 45.43 4.81 4.83
N ARG A 650 44.95 3.72 4.22
CA ARG A 650 44.49 2.49 4.89
C ARG A 650 45.47 1.33 4.71
N ASN A 651 46.70 1.58 4.23
CA ASN A 651 47.74 0.58 4.00
C ASN A 651 47.34 -0.56 3.03
N GLN A 652 46.49 -0.26 2.04
CA GLN A 652 46.03 -1.20 1.01
C GLN A 652 46.81 -0.96 -0.31
N ASP A 653 48.11 -1.25 -0.30
CA ASP A 653 49.03 -0.89 -1.39
C ASP A 653 48.64 -1.53 -2.74
N GLN A 654 48.07 -2.74 -2.73
CA GLN A 654 47.62 -3.42 -3.96
C GLN A 654 46.45 -2.67 -4.63
N ILE A 655 45.48 -2.20 -3.85
CA ILE A 655 44.34 -1.42 -4.36
C ILE A 655 44.83 -0.09 -4.96
N ALA A 656 45.84 0.55 -4.34
CA ALA A 656 46.44 1.76 -4.90
C ALA A 656 47.14 1.51 -6.25
N LYS A 657 47.81 0.36 -6.41
CA LYS A 657 48.40 -0.07 -7.69
C LYS A 657 47.34 -0.35 -8.75
N ASP A 658 46.24 -0.99 -8.36
CA ASP A 658 45.10 -1.26 -9.25
C ASP A 658 44.46 0.06 -9.73
N ALA A 659 44.30 1.07 -8.85
CA ALA A 659 43.85 2.41 -9.23
C ALA A 659 44.77 3.05 -10.28
N ILE A 660 46.09 3.03 -10.04
CA ILE A 660 47.09 3.57 -10.98
C ILE A 660 46.96 2.91 -12.35
N LYS A 661 46.83 1.58 -12.37
CA LYS A 661 46.66 0.83 -13.61
C LYS A 661 45.40 1.25 -14.36
N ILE A 662 44.27 1.36 -13.68
CA ILE A 662 42.99 1.75 -14.30
C ILE A 662 43.04 3.18 -14.85
N ILE A 663 43.57 4.14 -14.07
CA ILE A 663 43.71 5.54 -14.52
C ILE A 663 44.65 5.61 -15.73
N SER A 664 45.75 4.85 -15.71
CA SER A 664 46.65 4.77 -16.86
C SER A 664 45.97 4.18 -18.09
N ASN A 665 45.14 3.14 -17.92
CA ASN A 665 44.34 2.57 -19.00
C ASN A 665 43.35 3.60 -19.57
N PHE A 666 42.69 4.40 -18.72
CA PHE A 666 41.82 5.49 -19.18
C PHE A 666 42.60 6.55 -19.98
N ALA A 667 43.77 6.97 -19.52
CA ALA A 667 44.60 7.93 -20.22
C ALA A 667 45.04 7.40 -21.60
N HIS A 668 45.50 6.15 -21.66
CA HIS A 668 45.86 5.50 -22.93
C HIS A 668 44.65 5.34 -23.86
N LYS A 669 43.48 5.02 -23.30
CA LYS A 669 42.27 4.85 -24.09
C LYS A 669 41.78 6.19 -24.67
N MET A 670 41.76 7.25 -23.86
CA MET A 670 41.48 8.60 -24.36
C MET A 670 42.49 8.98 -25.45
N LEU A 671 43.77 8.62 -25.28
CA LEU A 671 44.80 8.90 -26.28
C LEU A 671 44.52 8.21 -27.62
N LEU A 672 43.95 7.00 -27.63
CA LEU A 672 43.73 6.24 -28.86
C LEU A 672 42.34 6.47 -29.49
N ASP A 673 41.32 6.70 -28.65
CA ASP A 673 39.91 6.61 -29.01
C ASP A 673 39.13 7.93 -28.75
N GLU A 674 39.78 9.10 -28.69
CA GLU A 674 39.09 10.38 -28.45
C GLU A 674 38.09 10.75 -29.55
N GLU A 675 36.94 11.31 -29.16
CA GLU A 675 35.92 11.82 -30.06
C GLU A 675 35.93 13.36 -30.15
N GLY A 676 36.44 13.90 -31.25
CA GLY A 676 36.44 15.34 -31.54
C GLY A 676 37.81 15.84 -32.00
N ASP A 677 37.99 17.16 -32.07
CA ASP A 677 39.30 17.78 -32.27
C ASP A 677 40.08 17.63 -30.96
N ALA A 678 40.93 16.62 -30.91
CA ALA A 678 41.75 16.32 -29.76
C ALA A 678 42.73 17.50 -29.50
N CYS A 679 42.79 17.98 -28.25
CA CYS A 679 43.60 19.13 -27.87
C CYS A 679 44.94 18.75 -27.23
N GLY A 680 45.13 17.46 -26.90
CA GLY A 680 46.33 16.90 -26.25
C GLY A 680 46.49 17.21 -24.76
N TYR A 681 45.59 17.98 -24.14
CA TYR A 681 45.65 18.29 -22.70
C TYR A 681 44.89 17.30 -21.82
N THR A 682 43.87 16.63 -22.37
CA THR A 682 42.95 15.78 -21.61
C THR A 682 43.62 14.51 -21.12
N GLU A 683 44.42 13.85 -21.96
CA GLU A 683 45.08 12.59 -21.61
C GLU A 683 46.14 12.76 -20.51
N PRO A 684 47.03 13.79 -20.58
CA PRO A 684 47.94 14.11 -19.49
C PRO A 684 47.22 14.44 -18.18
N ARG A 685 46.09 15.16 -18.24
CA ARG A 685 45.26 15.45 -17.06
C ARG A 685 44.70 14.18 -16.44
N ILE A 686 44.19 13.23 -17.22
CA ILE A 686 43.76 11.93 -16.67
C ILE A 686 44.94 11.23 -15.97
N MET A 687 46.11 11.18 -16.62
CA MET A 687 47.30 10.52 -16.06
C MET A 687 47.85 11.23 -14.80
N GLU A 688 47.65 12.54 -14.69
CA GLU A 688 47.97 13.34 -13.51
C GLU A 688 47.30 12.79 -12.24
N ARG A 689 46.08 12.24 -12.33
CA ARG A 689 45.38 11.65 -11.18
C ARG A 689 46.09 10.40 -10.65
N ALA A 690 46.77 9.64 -11.51
CA ALA A 690 47.63 8.54 -11.07
C ALA A 690 48.87 9.08 -10.34
N CYS A 691 49.40 10.23 -10.77
CA CYS A 691 50.49 10.92 -10.07
C CYS A 691 50.08 11.40 -8.68
N TYR A 692 48.82 11.75 -8.43
CA TYR A 692 48.33 12.08 -7.07
C TYR A 692 48.57 10.92 -6.10
N ILE A 693 48.23 9.70 -6.52
CA ILE A 693 48.48 8.47 -5.75
C ILE A 693 49.99 8.27 -5.54
N GLY A 694 50.79 8.51 -6.58
CA GLY A 694 52.26 8.43 -6.51
C GLY A 694 52.90 9.41 -5.52
N ILE A 695 52.45 10.66 -5.50
CA ILE A 695 52.93 11.70 -4.57
C ILE A 695 52.67 11.26 -3.13
N LEU A 696 51.44 10.83 -2.82
CA LEU A 696 51.09 10.35 -1.49
C LEU A 696 51.85 9.07 -1.12
N ALA A 697 52.03 8.14 -2.07
CA ALA A 697 52.79 6.91 -1.86
C ALA A 697 54.25 7.20 -1.50
N LEU A 698 54.89 8.15 -2.20
CA LEU A 698 56.27 8.56 -1.92
C LEU A 698 56.39 9.17 -0.52
N LYS A 699 55.44 10.03 -0.14
CA LYS A 699 55.36 10.61 1.21
C LYS A 699 55.24 9.54 2.30
N LEU A 700 54.44 8.51 2.05
CA LEU A 700 54.22 7.39 2.97
C LEU A 700 55.33 6.30 2.88
N ASN A 701 56.44 6.57 2.18
CA ASN A 701 57.55 5.64 1.95
C ASN A 701 57.17 4.32 1.26
N LYS A 702 56.09 4.31 0.46
CA LYS A 702 55.60 3.15 -0.31
C LYS A 702 56.29 3.05 -1.67
N LYS A 703 57.61 2.78 -1.66
CA LYS A 703 58.46 2.78 -2.87
C LYS A 703 57.94 1.85 -3.98
N ASP A 704 57.41 0.69 -3.63
CA ASP A 704 56.92 -0.29 -4.60
C ASP A 704 55.74 0.23 -5.45
N VAL A 705 54.90 1.09 -4.88
CA VAL A 705 53.77 1.72 -5.60
C VAL A 705 54.31 2.79 -6.57
N VAL A 706 55.31 3.57 -6.14
CA VAL A 706 55.95 4.60 -6.96
C VAL A 706 56.71 3.99 -8.14
N GLU A 707 57.44 2.90 -7.93
CA GLU A 707 58.14 2.19 -9.01
C GLU A 707 57.19 1.59 -10.03
N GLU A 708 56.01 1.15 -9.61
CA GLU A 708 54.98 0.66 -10.51
C GLU A 708 54.36 1.80 -11.34
N LEU A 709 54.06 2.94 -10.71
CA LEU A 709 53.59 4.14 -11.41
C LEU A 709 54.60 4.62 -12.48
N LYS A 710 55.90 4.64 -12.16
CA LYS A 710 56.94 5.03 -13.13
C LYS A 710 56.90 4.23 -14.43
N LYS A 711 56.53 2.94 -14.36
CA LYS A 711 56.38 2.08 -15.56
C LYS A 711 55.22 2.57 -16.43
N TYR A 712 54.08 2.90 -15.83
CA TYR A 712 52.91 3.41 -16.54
C TYR A 712 53.14 4.83 -17.11
N ILE A 713 53.83 5.70 -16.37
CA ILE A 713 54.23 7.05 -16.84
C ILE A 713 55.09 6.93 -18.10
N LYS A 714 56.13 6.08 -18.07
CA LYS A 714 57.01 5.89 -19.22
C LYS A 714 56.25 5.41 -20.47
N LEU A 715 55.39 4.41 -20.32
CA LEU A 715 54.57 3.89 -21.43
C LEU A 715 53.61 4.96 -21.97
N PHE A 716 52.99 5.73 -21.09
CA PHE A 716 52.09 6.82 -21.47
C PHE A 716 52.84 7.93 -22.23
N GLU A 717 53.98 8.40 -21.72
CA GLU A 717 54.78 9.47 -22.34
C GLU A 717 55.30 9.05 -23.73
N GLU A 718 55.74 7.80 -23.88
CA GLU A 718 56.14 7.24 -25.18
C GLU A 718 54.97 7.24 -26.18
N ALA A 719 53.77 6.81 -25.73
CA ALA A 719 52.58 6.82 -26.57
C ALA A 719 52.11 8.23 -26.92
N TYR A 720 52.13 9.15 -25.94
CA TYR A 720 51.74 10.55 -26.09
C TYR A 720 52.65 11.28 -27.08
N ALA A 721 53.97 11.10 -26.96
CA ALA A 721 54.94 11.66 -27.89
C ALA A 721 54.73 11.14 -29.31
N LYS A 722 54.42 9.85 -29.47
CA LYS A 722 54.16 9.25 -30.78
C LYS A 722 52.91 9.83 -31.47
N LYS A 723 51.85 10.12 -30.71
CA LYS A 723 50.60 10.69 -31.25
C LYS A 723 50.76 12.17 -31.62
N TRP A 724 51.32 12.97 -30.71
CA TRP A 724 51.30 14.43 -30.80
C TRP A 724 52.59 15.04 -31.39
N PHE A 725 53.69 14.30 -31.40
CA PHE A 725 54.99 14.76 -31.91
C PHE A 725 55.66 13.72 -32.84
N PRO A 726 54.99 13.31 -33.95
CA PRO A 726 55.58 12.39 -34.92
C PRO A 726 56.78 13.01 -35.66
N GLU A 727 57.70 12.17 -36.15
CA GLU A 727 58.92 12.61 -36.86
C GLU A 727 58.63 13.36 -38.18
N GLU A 728 57.46 13.12 -38.79
CA GLU A 728 56.93 13.87 -39.94
C GLU A 728 55.58 14.50 -39.56
N MET A 729 55.54 15.83 -39.41
CA MET A 729 54.31 16.58 -39.11
C MET A 729 53.51 16.84 -40.41
N PRO A 730 52.22 16.48 -40.49
CA PRO A 730 51.36 16.89 -41.61
C PRO A 730 51.25 18.42 -41.68
N GLU A 731 51.34 19.00 -42.88
CA GLU A 731 51.40 20.46 -43.11
C GLU A 731 50.16 21.27 -42.65
N SER A 732 49.13 20.64 -42.08
CA SER A 732 47.83 21.29 -41.79
C SER A 732 47.43 21.41 -40.32
N HIS A 733 48.31 21.12 -39.34
CA HIS A 733 48.00 21.36 -37.93
C HIS A 733 48.89 22.47 -37.38
N GLY A 734 48.30 23.64 -37.13
CA GLY A 734 48.94 24.69 -36.35
C GLY A 734 49.42 24.11 -35.03
N ILE A 735 50.66 24.42 -34.66
CA ILE A 735 51.34 23.90 -33.47
C ILE A 735 50.40 24.10 -32.26
N PRO A 736 49.85 23.03 -31.65
CA PRO A 736 49.10 23.18 -30.42
C PRO A 736 50.07 23.61 -29.32
N SER A 737 49.62 24.43 -28.37
CA SER A 737 50.42 24.92 -27.23
C SER A 737 50.87 23.82 -26.23
N ILE A 738 50.76 22.55 -26.62
CA ILE A 738 51.13 21.36 -25.86
C ILE A 738 52.64 21.12 -25.92
N THR A 739 53.19 20.49 -24.89
CA THR A 739 54.64 20.17 -24.80
C THR A 739 54.88 18.66 -24.70
N LYS A 740 56.09 18.20 -25.05
CA LYS A 740 56.48 16.78 -24.85
C LYS A 740 56.44 16.37 -23.37
N ASP A 741 56.70 17.32 -22.47
CA ASP A 741 56.68 17.14 -21.02
C ASP A 741 55.30 17.50 -20.41
N GLN A 742 54.19 17.43 -21.17
CA GLN A 742 52.89 17.94 -20.73
C GLN A 742 52.44 17.36 -19.38
N LEU A 743 52.59 16.05 -19.16
CA LEU A 743 52.23 15.41 -17.90
C LEU A 743 52.99 16.00 -16.70
N LYS A 744 54.30 16.24 -16.86
CA LYS A 744 55.13 16.88 -15.83
C LYS A 744 54.65 18.31 -15.56
N MET A 745 54.22 19.04 -16.59
CA MET A 745 53.65 20.39 -16.44
C MET A 745 52.31 20.38 -15.70
N GLU A 746 51.40 19.44 -16.00
CA GLU A 746 50.14 19.29 -15.24
C GLU A 746 50.43 18.97 -13.76
N VAL A 747 51.35 18.04 -13.47
CA VAL A 747 51.77 17.71 -12.09
C VAL A 747 52.42 18.91 -11.38
N TYR A 748 53.15 19.75 -12.11
CA TYR A 748 53.66 21.01 -11.57
C TYR A 748 52.55 22.02 -11.28
N GLY A 749 51.51 22.06 -12.13
CA GLY A 749 50.31 22.88 -11.96
C GLY A 749 49.63 22.71 -10.60
N ILE A 750 49.68 21.50 -10.03
CA ILE A 750 49.19 21.22 -8.67
C ILE A 750 49.77 22.19 -7.63
N ILE A 751 51.05 22.56 -7.74
CA ILE A 751 51.70 23.50 -6.81
C ILE A 751 51.04 24.88 -6.90
N GLN A 752 50.69 25.32 -8.12
CA GLN A 752 49.97 26.56 -8.32
C GLN A 752 48.56 26.46 -7.73
N ASP A 753 47.85 25.36 -7.95
CA ASP A 753 46.50 25.14 -7.40
C ASP A 753 46.52 25.13 -5.86
N MET A 754 47.51 24.49 -5.25
CA MET A 754 47.71 24.49 -3.79
C MET A 754 47.99 25.89 -3.22
N ARG A 755 48.64 26.78 -4.00
CA ARG A 755 48.93 28.17 -3.59
C ARG A 755 47.70 29.07 -3.71
N HIS A 756 46.90 28.91 -4.76
CA HIS A 756 45.69 29.70 -5.00
C HIS A 756 44.48 29.22 -4.17
N GLY A 757 44.44 27.93 -3.80
CA GLY A 757 43.32 27.29 -3.09
C GLY A 757 43.37 27.33 -1.55
N ARG A 758 44.44 27.86 -0.92
CA ARG A 758 44.51 27.99 0.55
C ARG A 758 43.57 29.10 1.06
N GLY A 759 42.32 28.73 1.36
CA GLY A 759 41.35 29.60 2.05
C GLY A 759 39.91 29.51 1.55
N LEU A 760 39.66 28.83 0.43
CA LEU A 760 38.31 28.59 -0.10
C LEU A 760 37.77 27.26 0.45
N LEU A 761 36.49 27.27 0.88
CA LEU A 761 35.75 26.04 1.17
C LEU A 761 35.72 25.17 -0.09
N PRO A 762 35.99 23.86 0.02
CA PRO A 762 35.93 22.96 -1.13
C PRO A 762 34.53 23.01 -1.75
N MET A 763 34.45 23.38 -3.03
CA MET A 763 33.17 23.49 -3.75
C MET A 763 32.87 22.27 -4.62
N LEU A 764 33.89 21.47 -4.96
CA LEU A 764 33.78 20.31 -5.85
C LEU A 764 34.69 19.22 -5.27
N ASP A 765 34.15 18.29 -4.48
CA ASP A 765 34.86 17.16 -3.86
C ASP A 765 35.71 16.38 -4.90
N ARG A 766 36.95 16.81 -5.14
CA ARG A 766 37.86 16.30 -6.20
C ARG A 766 39.09 15.64 -5.59
N SER A 767 39.69 14.68 -6.31
CA SER A 767 40.90 13.97 -5.86
C SER A 767 42.09 14.89 -5.62
N SER A 768 42.21 16.00 -6.36
CA SER A 768 43.22 17.04 -6.15
C SER A 768 43.06 17.77 -4.81
N GLU A 769 41.82 18.06 -4.40
CA GLU A 769 41.52 18.66 -3.10
C GLU A 769 41.83 17.69 -1.95
N VAL A 770 41.47 16.40 -2.12
CA VAL A 770 41.83 15.33 -1.18
C VAL A 770 43.35 15.22 -1.03
N LEU A 771 44.09 15.25 -2.14
CA LEU A 771 45.56 15.23 -2.13
C LEU A 771 46.11 16.47 -1.41
N ALA A 772 45.60 17.66 -1.70
CA ALA A 772 46.06 18.92 -1.14
C ALA A 772 45.94 18.99 0.39
N GLN A 773 45.00 18.26 0.99
CA GLN A 773 44.89 18.11 2.45
C GLN A 773 45.95 17.20 3.05
N LEU A 774 46.60 16.36 2.25
CA LEU A 774 47.50 15.29 2.70
C LEU A 774 48.97 15.56 2.40
N VAL A 775 49.28 16.44 1.45
CA VAL A 775 50.66 16.70 0.99
C VAL A 775 50.96 18.20 0.95
N ASN A 776 52.24 18.55 0.92
CA ASN A 776 52.69 19.94 0.75
C ASN A 776 53.49 20.11 -0.56
N GLU A 777 53.88 21.35 -0.87
CA GLU A 777 54.65 21.64 -2.08
C GLU A 777 56.00 20.89 -2.14
N GLU A 778 56.64 20.64 -1.00
CA GLU A 778 57.89 19.87 -0.95
C GLU A 778 57.67 18.41 -1.36
N ASP A 779 56.55 17.81 -0.95
CA ASP A 779 56.19 16.44 -1.31
C ASP A 779 56.02 16.29 -2.83
N VAL A 780 55.36 17.27 -3.48
CA VAL A 780 55.19 17.32 -4.95
C VAL A 780 56.54 17.50 -5.64
N ASN A 781 57.38 18.43 -5.17
CA ASN A 781 58.72 18.65 -5.73
C ASN A 781 59.62 17.42 -5.59
N LYS A 782 59.57 16.72 -4.45
CA LYS A 782 60.29 15.45 -4.24
C LYS A 782 59.82 14.39 -5.22
N PHE A 783 58.51 14.29 -5.47
CA PHE A 783 57.96 13.36 -6.45
C PHE A 783 58.45 13.69 -7.88
N ILE A 784 58.43 14.97 -8.27
CA ILE A 784 58.90 15.39 -9.60
C ILE A 784 60.39 15.07 -9.79
N TRP A 785 61.21 15.33 -8.77
CA TRP A 785 62.62 14.93 -8.78
C TRP A 785 62.77 13.41 -8.86
N GLU A 786 61.93 12.66 -8.16
CA GLU A 786 62.04 11.20 -8.11
C GLU A 786 61.70 10.54 -9.45
N VAL A 787 60.67 11.03 -10.14
CA VAL A 787 60.19 10.49 -11.43
C VAL A 787 60.99 11.04 -12.62
N TRP A 788 61.18 12.35 -12.72
CA TRP A 788 61.77 13.00 -13.91
C TRP A 788 63.19 13.55 -13.70
N LYS A 789 63.78 13.45 -12.50
CA LYS A 789 65.12 13.99 -12.16
C LYS A 789 65.27 15.48 -12.51
N ALA A 790 64.18 16.23 -12.48
CA ALA A 790 64.14 17.66 -12.80
C ALA A 790 64.13 18.51 -11.53
N LYS A 791 65.05 19.48 -11.40
CA LYS A 791 64.97 20.53 -10.38
C LYS A 791 64.02 21.61 -10.89
N ILE A 792 63.02 21.94 -10.09
CA ILE A 792 62.17 23.09 -10.36
C ILE A 792 62.69 24.25 -9.52
N GLU A 793 63.14 25.32 -10.18
CA GLU A 793 63.50 26.55 -9.49
C GLU A 793 62.23 27.21 -8.95
N THR A 794 62.06 27.23 -7.63
CA THR A 794 61.08 28.07 -6.96
C THR A 794 61.53 29.53 -7.08
N LYS A 795 61.26 30.16 -8.23
CA LYS A 795 61.35 31.61 -8.33
C LYS A 795 60.09 32.23 -7.72
N GLU A 796 60.27 32.89 -6.58
CA GLU A 796 59.41 34.02 -6.21
C GLU A 796 59.64 35.11 -7.27
N THR A 797 58.83 35.11 -8.32
CA THR A 797 58.73 36.26 -9.21
C THR A 797 57.29 36.71 -9.22
N GLY A 798 57.01 37.75 -8.42
CA GLY A 798 55.92 38.64 -8.71
C GLY A 798 56.13 39.21 -10.12
N GLY A 799 55.06 39.22 -10.92
CA GLY A 799 55.09 39.76 -12.27
C GLY A 799 54.18 38.98 -13.22
N MET A 800 52.91 39.38 -13.22
CA MET A 800 52.06 39.57 -14.39
C MET A 800 52.53 38.90 -15.70
N PHE A 801 51.80 37.92 -16.23
CA PHE A 801 51.48 37.80 -17.67
C PHE A 801 50.42 36.70 -17.90
N PHE A 802 49.27 37.17 -18.40
CA PHE A 802 48.03 36.55 -18.94
C PHE A 802 47.31 35.45 -18.18
#